data_AF-A0A8I1MK37-F1
#
_entry.id   AF-A0A8I1MK37-F1
#
_cell.length_a   1.000
_cell.length_b   1.000
_cell.length_c   1.000
_cell.angle_alpha   90.00
_cell.angle_beta   90.00
_cell.angle_gamma   90.00
#
_symmetry.space_group_name_H-M   'P 1'
#
loop_
_entity.id
_entity.type
_entity.pdbx_description
1 polymer ?
#
loop_
_entity_poly.entity_id
_entity_poly.type
_entity_poly.pdbx_seq_one_letter_code
_entity_poly.pdbx_strand_id
1 'polypeptide(L)'
;MHKKSSQSASALLITLCMVVIISILLLSFLVVAQLDRQSTFYYGQSLRAEEIGLSALQEITGDLLQEIAAGSKADNDPPGAAYTSNGVRIYMPRTPKSSQAARIGFASASFGTDVSTNMLPPALVRASRATDSFYASPPAADYNVAELPPPRASTTSTTDAAANGRIVSVDRWNKPLLLGPAVPEPFRNNPPQWVYVTRQGSRVCTDEEALQGKLRADLMTTNAFGVLGRYAFVIYDEGALLDMNVAGSPTVTTNTANFRGKTYASYADLTQVPGLAQNVVDSFVSWRNSGGLSRAGSYTNAVQQAATNGFLRATSTSGASDNPLFSRQDMLDYFKKADPGNYKRYVPYLGTFSRAVNAPSWGPATPKASSIDYSAIAEQKDAPNRNLANMRGADGQPLIKRRFPLSRLALLTLQATSASGSDIHASFGLLRTSASESWTYDHGDPHNIMTLEEVRFAGREPDFFELLKAAILSGSLGRDPGAVGGGAEGGPAGINFDEYSSISDAQILRIGANIIDQYDSDGYPTAIYLDKHAASNAVERLYDTAFGTEDLPYLYRLMHILFTYKVTNAQTRAGQAGGWLQPQVWNPHQQPQTPGAERPTEFRISTHGKARIEWSETTIPNSKVVSADVDYDADPPAGQVTFSATASSFRDQPISLTVSNADAPREINKWSSSYNPDTLFPTGNRFVAINTGTLTFSPSAAGASIGRRITPVSPLTFVLEYRDASGTYRPYNLLSRLWLSDGMATSASVSPQATSNDGSTLPQVYTVRPDPRTDRFSSATSFLSYGVTFNTSAGRMQMGDRMQATLRPNKDYKFAITKHVPRASSGFTYTPTSGAFFIGSWAENLTGLADSSSYSDVDGVTRPADGFRRNASTGDGNLLYHTASASPIAGVGNASAGWRPVILNRPFRSVGELGYAFRDQPFKTLDFWSKDSADAALLDVFCIEEEPTVVAGQLNLNRAPVSVLKAIVSGASKNENTPSLILSGTDSSTVADSLASYVAGNEPLMNRADLVVAATGAANLSAVFNASLSSAADKANKAYGEASVRAFSSTANLRTWNLLIDVIAQSGRMAPGAKSLGGFLVEGERRFWLHIAIDRYTGKVVDQQLESVYE
;
A
#
# COMPACT_ATOMS: atom_id res chain seq x y z
N MET A 1 114.08 -28.64 -15.34
CA MET A 1 113.29 -27.75 -16.23
C MET A 1 111.76 -27.80 -16.02
N HIS A 2 111.20 -28.54 -15.04
CA HIS A 2 109.75 -28.81 -14.97
C HIS A 2 108.88 -27.95 -14.02
N LYS A 3 109.41 -26.91 -13.36
CA LYS A 3 108.66 -26.13 -12.34
C LYS A 3 108.10 -24.77 -12.81
N LYS A 4 108.47 -24.27 -14.00
CA LYS A 4 108.02 -22.94 -14.49
C LYS A 4 106.78 -22.96 -15.40
N SER A 5 106.34 -24.10 -15.95
CA SER A 5 105.17 -24.14 -16.85
C SER A 5 103.81 -24.30 -16.14
N SER A 6 103.75 -24.77 -14.89
CA SER A 6 102.47 -24.95 -14.18
C SER A 6 101.91 -23.68 -13.53
N GLN A 7 102.76 -22.68 -13.25
CA GLN A 7 102.33 -21.37 -12.72
C GLN A 7 101.70 -20.47 -13.78
N SER A 8 102.14 -20.54 -15.04
CA SER A 8 101.52 -19.81 -16.16
C SER A 8 100.18 -20.41 -16.60
N ALA A 9 100.02 -21.74 -16.50
CA ALA A 9 98.75 -22.42 -16.82
C ALA A 9 97.65 -22.16 -15.78
N SER A 10 98.00 -22.10 -14.49
CA SER A 10 97.06 -21.80 -13.40
C SER A 10 96.68 -20.31 -13.36
N ALA A 11 97.61 -19.40 -13.64
CA ALA A 11 97.29 -17.98 -13.82
C ALA A 11 96.34 -17.74 -15.00
N LEU A 12 96.56 -18.41 -16.14
CA LEU A 12 95.66 -18.33 -17.30
C LEU A 12 94.25 -18.85 -16.96
N LEU A 13 94.14 -19.98 -16.27
CA LEU A 13 92.85 -20.57 -15.88
C LEU A 13 92.09 -19.67 -14.89
N ILE A 14 92.79 -19.05 -13.92
CA ILE A 14 92.19 -18.10 -12.98
C ILE A 14 91.74 -16.82 -13.70
N THR A 15 92.54 -16.28 -14.63
CA THR A 15 92.13 -15.11 -15.43
C THR A 15 90.94 -15.42 -16.34
N LEU A 16 90.90 -16.62 -16.93
CA LEU A 16 89.79 -17.04 -17.79
C LEU A 16 88.51 -17.26 -16.98
N CYS A 17 88.62 -17.87 -15.79
CA CYS A 17 87.51 -17.96 -14.84
C CYS A 17 87.02 -16.58 -14.37
N MET A 18 87.92 -15.63 -14.08
CA MET A 18 87.53 -14.25 -13.72
C MET A 18 86.82 -13.54 -14.87
N VAL A 19 87.30 -13.67 -16.12
CA VAL A 19 86.64 -13.08 -17.30
C VAL A 19 85.26 -13.70 -17.52
N VAL A 20 85.11 -15.02 -17.34
CA VAL A 20 83.81 -15.70 -17.43
C VAL A 20 82.86 -15.22 -16.34
N ILE A 21 83.32 -15.10 -15.09
CA ILE A 21 82.51 -14.60 -13.96
C ILE A 21 82.06 -13.15 -14.21
N ILE A 22 82.96 -12.28 -14.66
CA ILE A 22 82.63 -10.89 -15.00
C ILE A 22 81.63 -10.83 -16.15
N SER A 23 81.79 -11.67 -17.18
CA SER A 23 80.87 -11.72 -18.33
C SER A 23 79.47 -12.20 -17.91
N ILE A 24 79.39 -13.20 -17.02
CA ILE A 24 78.12 -13.69 -16.46
C ILE A 24 77.45 -12.60 -15.60
N LEU A 25 78.21 -11.87 -14.78
CA LEU A 25 77.71 -10.74 -13.99
C LEU A 25 77.18 -9.61 -14.88
N LEU A 26 77.89 -9.28 -15.96
CA LEU A 26 77.51 -8.21 -16.90
C LEU A 26 76.24 -8.59 -17.69
N LEU A 27 76.14 -9.84 -18.14
CA LEU A 27 74.94 -10.36 -18.79
C LEU A 27 73.75 -10.40 -17.82
N SER A 28 73.96 -10.84 -16.58
CA SER A 28 72.93 -10.86 -15.55
C SER A 28 72.44 -9.46 -15.21
N PHE A 29 73.35 -8.49 -15.08
CA PHE A 29 73.01 -7.08 -14.87
C PHE A 29 72.20 -6.50 -16.03
N LEU A 30 72.59 -6.78 -17.29
CA LEU A 30 71.84 -6.34 -18.47
C LEU A 30 70.43 -6.94 -18.53
N VAL A 31 70.29 -8.22 -18.18
CA VAL A 31 68.97 -8.88 -18.11
C VAL A 31 68.10 -8.27 -17.02
N VAL A 32 68.63 -8.08 -15.81
CA VAL A 32 67.89 -7.45 -14.70
C VAL A 32 67.51 -6.00 -15.05
N ALA A 33 68.43 -5.21 -15.61
CA ALA A 33 68.15 -3.83 -16.03
C ALA A 33 67.10 -3.76 -17.16
N GLN A 34 67.09 -4.72 -18.08
CA GLN A 34 66.05 -4.81 -19.11
C GLN A 34 64.69 -5.21 -18.51
N LEU A 35 64.65 -6.17 -17.59
CA LEU A 35 63.44 -6.57 -16.90
C LEU A 35 62.87 -5.45 -16.02
N ASP A 36 63.72 -4.73 -15.27
CA ASP A 36 63.31 -3.59 -14.45
C ASP A 36 62.79 -2.43 -15.31
N ARG A 37 63.45 -2.14 -16.43
CA ARG A 37 62.98 -1.12 -17.38
C ARG A 37 61.64 -1.50 -18.00
N GLN A 38 61.46 -2.77 -18.36
CA GLN A 38 60.18 -3.27 -18.87
C GLN A 38 59.10 -3.21 -17.81
N SER A 39 59.38 -3.68 -16.58
CA SER A 39 58.47 -3.62 -15.44
C SER A 39 58.03 -2.19 -15.14
N THR A 40 58.97 -1.26 -15.09
CA THR A 40 58.71 0.17 -14.87
C THR A 40 57.86 0.76 -16.00
N PHE A 41 58.15 0.40 -17.26
CA PHE A 41 57.34 0.83 -18.40
C PHE A 41 55.90 0.30 -18.31
N TYR A 42 55.70 -0.99 -18.03
CA TYR A 42 54.38 -1.58 -17.88
C TYR A 42 53.61 -0.99 -16.69
N TYR A 43 54.29 -0.73 -15.58
CA TYR A 43 53.71 -0.04 -14.43
C TYR A 43 53.22 1.36 -14.79
N GLY A 44 54.05 2.15 -15.49
CA GLY A 44 53.66 3.49 -15.96
C GLY A 44 52.47 3.48 -16.92
N GLN A 45 52.40 2.48 -17.81
CA GLN A 45 51.26 2.34 -18.73
C GLN A 45 49.99 1.83 -18.03
N SER A 46 50.16 1.02 -16.99
CA SER A 46 49.07 0.57 -16.13
C SER A 46 48.43 1.74 -15.36
N LEU A 47 49.25 2.65 -14.82
CA LEU A 47 48.77 3.89 -14.19
C LEU A 47 48.01 4.78 -15.19
N ARG A 48 48.51 4.90 -16.43
CA ARG A 48 47.77 5.63 -17.47
C ARG A 48 46.43 5.00 -17.82
N ALA A 49 46.35 3.67 -17.84
CA ALA A 49 45.09 2.97 -18.09
C ALA A 49 44.11 3.14 -16.93
N GLU A 50 44.62 3.22 -15.69
CA GLU A 50 43.84 3.54 -14.50
C GLU A 50 43.24 4.95 -14.57
N GLU A 51 44.05 5.97 -14.88
CA GLU A 51 43.55 7.34 -15.07
C GLU A 51 42.48 7.43 -16.18
N ILE A 52 42.68 6.74 -17.30
CA ILE A 52 41.68 6.66 -18.37
C ILE A 52 40.39 5.99 -17.87
N GLY A 53 40.50 4.90 -17.10
CA GLY A 53 39.35 4.20 -16.53
C GLY A 53 38.57 5.04 -15.53
N LEU A 54 39.25 5.72 -14.61
CA LEU A 54 38.62 6.61 -13.63
C LEU A 54 37.97 7.82 -14.31
N SER A 55 38.64 8.42 -15.30
CA SER A 55 38.06 9.49 -16.11
C SER A 55 36.83 9.01 -16.88
N ALA A 56 36.85 7.81 -17.44
CA ALA A 56 35.70 7.22 -18.13
C ALA A 56 34.52 6.99 -17.18
N LEU A 57 34.76 6.55 -15.94
CA LEU A 57 33.70 6.39 -14.94
C LEU A 57 33.04 7.73 -14.57
N GLN A 58 33.84 8.79 -14.37
CA GLN A 58 33.32 10.14 -14.13
C GLN A 58 32.50 10.65 -15.32
N GLU A 59 33.00 10.42 -16.53
CA GLU A 59 32.32 10.81 -17.76
C GLU A 59 30.98 10.07 -17.95
N ILE A 60 30.96 8.75 -17.73
CA ILE A 60 29.73 7.94 -17.76
C ILE A 60 28.72 8.39 -16.70
N THR A 61 29.20 8.73 -15.49
CA THR A 61 28.36 9.25 -14.42
C THR A 61 27.76 10.61 -14.80
N GLY A 62 28.57 11.49 -15.40
CA GLY A 62 28.10 12.76 -15.97
C GLY A 62 27.03 12.57 -17.04
N ASP A 63 27.21 11.60 -17.94
CA ASP A 63 26.21 11.27 -18.97
C ASP A 63 24.88 10.80 -18.34
N LEU A 64 24.92 10.01 -17.26
CA LEU A 64 23.71 9.57 -16.53
C LEU A 64 23.00 10.75 -15.85
N LEU A 65 23.73 11.68 -15.24
CA LEU A 65 23.15 12.88 -14.66
C LEU A 65 22.55 13.80 -15.72
N GLN A 66 23.21 13.91 -16.87
CA GLN A 66 22.72 14.66 -18.01
C GLN A 66 21.47 14.01 -18.62
N GLU A 67 21.41 12.68 -18.67
CA GLU A 67 20.22 11.92 -19.06
C GLU A 67 19.04 12.20 -18.10
N ILE A 68 19.28 12.23 -16.80
CA ILE A 68 18.27 12.63 -15.79
C ILE A 68 17.73 14.03 -16.08
N ALA A 69 18.62 14.99 -16.34
CA ALA A 69 18.23 16.36 -16.66
C ALA A 69 17.39 16.44 -17.93
N ALA A 70 17.86 15.83 -19.02
CA ALA A 70 17.18 15.80 -20.31
C ALA A 70 15.80 15.09 -20.24
N GLY A 71 15.68 14.06 -19.40
CA GLY A 71 14.44 13.33 -19.15
C GLY A 71 13.53 13.98 -18.10
N SER A 72 13.79 15.22 -17.67
CA SER A 72 13.02 15.89 -16.63
C SER A 72 12.20 17.07 -17.16
N LYS A 73 11.07 17.35 -16.50
CA LYS A 73 10.23 18.50 -16.80
C LYS A 73 11.02 19.80 -16.59
N ALA A 74 10.75 20.78 -17.43
CA ALA A 74 11.29 22.13 -17.27
C ALA A 74 10.39 22.94 -16.33
N ASP A 75 10.95 24.01 -15.76
CA ASP A 75 10.11 25.01 -15.09
C ASP A 75 9.05 25.53 -16.09
N ASN A 76 7.82 25.74 -15.61
CA ASN A 76 6.67 26.13 -16.40
C ASN A 76 6.18 25.07 -17.43
N ASP A 77 6.57 23.80 -17.27
CA ASP A 77 6.03 22.64 -18.01
C ASP A 77 5.46 21.58 -17.02
N PRO A 78 4.14 21.61 -16.71
CA PRO A 78 3.08 22.45 -17.29
C PRO A 78 3.12 23.91 -16.80
N PRO A 79 2.41 24.84 -17.47
CA PRO A 79 2.38 26.25 -17.09
C PRO A 79 2.07 26.48 -15.61
N GLY A 80 2.89 27.29 -14.93
CA GLY A 80 2.77 27.57 -13.50
C GLY A 80 3.52 26.60 -12.57
N ALA A 81 4.02 25.46 -13.08
CA ALA A 81 4.86 24.56 -12.29
C ALA A 81 6.26 25.14 -12.06
N ALA A 82 6.79 24.99 -10.85
CA ALA A 82 8.16 25.34 -10.50
C ALA A 82 8.88 24.14 -9.90
N TYR A 83 9.96 23.71 -10.54
CA TYR A 83 10.83 22.60 -10.16
C TYR A 83 12.18 23.10 -9.62
N THR A 84 12.55 24.34 -9.95
CA THR A 84 13.69 25.05 -9.36
C THR A 84 13.21 26.03 -8.29
N SER A 85 13.70 25.87 -7.06
CA SER A 85 13.43 26.78 -5.95
C SER A 85 14.70 27.01 -5.14
N ASN A 86 15.01 28.27 -4.81
CA ASN A 86 16.22 28.68 -4.10
C ASN A 86 17.53 28.08 -4.68
N GLY A 87 17.62 28.00 -6.02
CA GLY A 87 18.76 27.44 -6.73
C GLY A 87 18.86 25.90 -6.68
N VAL A 88 17.92 25.22 -6.03
CA VAL A 88 17.86 23.75 -5.96
C VAL A 88 16.81 23.24 -6.96
N ARG A 89 17.25 22.44 -7.93
CA ARG A 89 16.37 21.82 -8.94
C ARG A 89 15.89 20.43 -8.50
N ILE A 90 14.62 20.14 -8.74
CA ILE A 90 14.05 18.79 -8.70
C ILE A 90 13.87 18.29 -10.14
N TYR A 91 14.30 17.06 -10.38
CA TYR A 91 14.28 16.39 -11.67
C TYR A 91 13.04 15.51 -11.76
N MET A 92 11.86 16.13 -11.91
CA MET A 92 10.61 15.41 -12.10
C MET A 92 10.61 14.71 -13.48
N PRO A 93 10.40 13.38 -13.59
CA PRO A 93 10.37 12.70 -14.88
C PRO A 93 9.33 13.29 -15.83
N ARG A 94 9.67 13.42 -17.13
CA ARG A 94 8.71 13.87 -18.16
C ARG A 94 7.67 12.80 -18.45
N THR A 95 8.12 11.57 -18.58
CA THR A 95 7.30 10.37 -18.85
C THR A 95 7.73 9.22 -17.95
N PRO A 96 6.88 8.18 -17.78
CA PRO A 96 7.28 6.98 -17.05
C PRO A 96 8.57 6.32 -17.56
N LYS A 97 8.86 6.37 -18.87
CA LYS A 97 10.13 5.84 -19.44
C LYS A 97 11.36 6.56 -18.92
N SER A 98 11.28 7.89 -18.83
CA SER A 98 12.37 8.73 -18.32
C SER A 98 12.64 8.58 -16.82
N SER A 99 11.81 7.82 -16.09
CA SER A 99 12.03 7.50 -14.67
C SER A 99 13.16 6.49 -14.45
N GLN A 100 13.59 5.77 -15.50
CA GLN A 100 14.69 4.80 -15.47
C GLN A 100 15.81 5.17 -16.44
N ALA A 101 17.01 4.64 -16.17
CA ALA A 101 18.15 4.78 -17.08
C ALA A 101 17.86 4.08 -18.42
N ALA A 102 17.94 4.78 -19.54
CA ALA A 102 17.58 4.29 -20.86
C ALA A 102 18.37 3.03 -21.25
N ARG A 103 17.69 2.10 -21.94
CA ARG A 103 18.38 0.95 -22.55
C ARG A 103 19.08 1.40 -23.84
N ILE A 104 20.37 1.12 -23.97
CA ILE A 104 21.18 1.58 -25.12
C ILE A 104 21.99 0.42 -25.71
N GLY A 105 22.02 0.35 -27.03
CA GLY A 105 22.85 -0.59 -27.76
C GLY A 105 22.19 -1.92 -28.11
N PHE A 106 20.92 -2.14 -27.78
CA PHE A 106 20.20 -3.36 -28.18
C PHE A 106 18.73 -3.07 -28.45
N ALA A 107 18.15 -3.77 -29.43
CA ALA A 107 16.71 -3.68 -29.70
C ALA A 107 15.90 -4.22 -28.52
N SER A 108 14.73 -3.63 -28.24
CA SER A 108 13.86 -4.06 -27.13
C SER A 108 13.48 -5.54 -27.19
N ALA A 109 13.30 -6.08 -28.41
CA ALA A 109 12.99 -7.49 -28.63
C ALA A 109 14.13 -8.47 -28.28
N SER A 110 15.35 -7.98 -28.04
CA SER A 110 16.48 -8.80 -27.60
C SER A 110 16.47 -9.10 -26.10
N PHE A 111 15.61 -8.43 -25.31
CA PHE A 111 15.53 -8.61 -23.86
C PHE A 111 14.44 -9.63 -23.47
N GLY A 112 14.78 -10.52 -22.56
CA GLY A 112 13.82 -11.44 -21.92
C GLY A 112 13.23 -10.85 -20.64
N THR A 113 12.34 -11.61 -20.01
CA THR A 113 11.79 -11.34 -18.66
C THR A 113 12.57 -12.05 -17.55
N ASP A 114 13.45 -12.98 -17.90
CA ASP A 114 14.31 -13.72 -16.97
C ASP A 114 15.71 -13.95 -17.57
N VAL A 115 16.64 -14.48 -16.78
CA VAL A 115 18.00 -14.81 -17.26
C VAL A 115 17.96 -16.03 -18.18
N SER A 116 18.53 -15.91 -19.37
CA SER A 116 18.53 -16.99 -20.38
C SER A 116 19.78 -16.92 -21.27
N THR A 117 20.02 -17.96 -22.07
CA THR A 117 21.12 -17.98 -23.06
C THR A 117 20.74 -17.37 -24.40
N ASN A 118 19.45 -17.15 -24.65
CA ASN A 118 18.93 -16.75 -25.95
C ASN A 118 18.50 -15.28 -25.97
N MET A 119 18.15 -14.73 -24.80
CA MET A 119 17.71 -13.35 -24.62
C MET A 119 18.60 -12.64 -23.61
N LEU A 120 18.77 -11.34 -23.77
CA LEU A 120 19.47 -10.49 -22.81
C LEU A 120 18.70 -10.44 -21.49
N PRO A 121 19.40 -10.44 -20.34
CA PRO A 121 18.73 -10.35 -19.05
C PRO A 121 18.05 -8.98 -18.86
N PRO A 122 16.95 -8.91 -18.11
CA PRO A 122 16.24 -7.66 -17.82
C PRO A 122 17.12 -6.57 -17.17
N ALA A 123 18.10 -6.99 -16.37
CA ALA A 123 19.01 -6.09 -15.65
C ALA A 123 20.04 -5.39 -16.55
N LEU A 124 20.29 -5.86 -17.78
CA LEU A 124 21.21 -5.18 -18.69
C LEU A 124 20.60 -3.83 -19.13
N VAL A 125 21.36 -2.75 -18.94
CA VAL A 125 20.93 -1.39 -19.28
C VAL A 125 21.56 -0.96 -20.59
N ARG A 126 22.89 -0.86 -20.64
CA ARG A 126 23.58 -0.30 -21.80
C ARG A 126 24.96 -0.90 -22.03
N ALA A 127 25.39 -0.89 -23.28
CA ALA A 127 26.77 -1.17 -23.67
C ALA A 127 27.29 -0.05 -24.60
N SER A 128 28.60 0.21 -24.59
CA SER A 128 29.21 1.20 -25.48
C SER A 128 29.03 0.82 -26.95
N ARG A 129 28.31 1.64 -27.73
CA ARG A 129 27.96 1.35 -29.14
C ARG A 129 27.86 2.58 -30.03
N ALA A 130 28.34 2.45 -31.26
CA ALA A 130 28.36 3.47 -32.30
C ALA A 130 27.08 3.48 -33.16
N THR A 131 26.51 2.31 -33.46
CA THR A 131 25.40 2.16 -34.43
C THR A 131 23.99 2.15 -33.81
N ASP A 132 23.89 2.15 -32.47
CA ASP A 132 22.62 2.12 -31.70
C ASP A 132 22.68 3.12 -30.53
N SER A 133 23.12 4.35 -30.79
CA SER A 133 23.09 5.38 -29.75
C SER A 133 21.67 5.94 -29.62
N PHE A 134 20.99 5.62 -28.52
CA PHE A 134 19.74 6.27 -28.11
C PHE A 134 19.81 7.80 -28.24
N TYR A 135 21.00 8.37 -28.00
CA TYR A 135 21.27 9.81 -28.09
C TYR A 135 21.28 10.42 -29.50
N ALA A 136 21.23 9.63 -30.57
CA ALA A 136 21.21 10.15 -31.94
C ALA A 136 19.79 10.44 -32.47
N SER A 137 18.77 9.75 -31.96
CA SER A 137 17.35 9.95 -32.32
C SER A 137 16.41 9.36 -31.25
N PRO A 138 16.44 9.88 -30.02
CA PRO A 138 15.50 9.47 -28.98
C PRO A 138 14.07 9.91 -29.34
N PRO A 139 13.03 9.29 -28.77
CA PRO A 139 11.69 9.84 -28.85
C PRO A 139 11.68 11.23 -28.17
N ALA A 140 11.47 12.30 -28.94
CA ALA A 140 11.46 13.69 -28.43
C ALA A 140 10.39 13.94 -27.34
N ALA A 141 9.41 13.04 -27.23
CA ALA A 141 8.41 13.04 -26.17
C ALA A 141 9.00 12.70 -24.79
N ASP A 142 10.01 11.83 -24.74
CA ASP A 142 10.57 11.31 -23.48
C ASP A 142 11.75 12.15 -22.97
N TYR A 143 12.56 12.71 -23.86
CA TYR A 143 13.78 13.44 -23.53
C TYR A 143 13.93 14.73 -24.34
N ASN A 144 14.48 15.78 -23.71
CA ASN A 144 14.99 16.94 -24.41
C ASN A 144 16.29 16.57 -25.15
N VAL A 145 16.18 16.38 -26.47
CA VAL A 145 17.28 15.88 -27.31
C VAL A 145 18.51 16.81 -27.30
N ALA A 146 18.30 18.12 -27.12
CA ALA A 146 19.38 19.11 -27.08
C ALA A 146 20.25 18.99 -25.81
N GLU A 147 19.71 18.39 -24.75
CA GLU A 147 20.39 18.23 -23.46
C GLU A 147 21.01 16.84 -23.30
N LEU A 148 20.81 15.90 -24.22
CA LEU A 148 21.35 14.54 -24.10
C LEU A 148 22.88 14.49 -24.31
N PRO A 149 23.55 13.52 -23.65
CA PRO A 149 24.98 13.34 -23.85
C PRO A 149 25.28 12.88 -25.30
N PRO A 150 26.40 13.32 -25.91
CA PRO A 150 26.74 12.95 -27.27
C PRO A 150 27.15 11.47 -27.38
N PRO A 151 26.91 10.80 -28.53
CA PRO A 151 27.47 9.48 -28.78
C PRO A 151 29.00 9.56 -28.91
N ARG A 152 29.73 8.65 -28.25
CA ARG A 152 31.22 8.65 -28.24
C ARG A 152 31.87 7.34 -28.72
N ALA A 153 31.12 6.25 -28.84
CA ALA A 153 31.68 4.98 -29.29
C ALA A 153 31.96 4.99 -30.80
N SER A 154 33.07 4.39 -31.19
CA SER A 154 33.51 4.23 -32.58
C SER A 154 33.14 2.82 -33.09
N THR A 155 33.18 2.58 -34.39
CA THR A 155 32.68 1.32 -34.99
C THR A 155 33.53 0.08 -34.70
N THR A 156 34.71 0.23 -34.07
CA THR A 156 35.60 -0.88 -33.71
C THR A 156 35.10 -1.67 -32.51
N SER A 157 34.95 -2.98 -32.66
CA SER A 157 34.55 -3.89 -31.59
C SER A 157 35.68 -4.15 -30.60
N THR A 158 35.34 -4.46 -29.35
CA THR A 158 36.33 -4.95 -28.37
C THR A 158 36.90 -6.33 -28.71
N THR A 159 36.22 -7.09 -29.56
CA THR A 159 36.69 -8.39 -30.07
C THR A 159 37.63 -8.27 -31.25
N ASP A 160 37.73 -7.09 -31.88
CA ASP A 160 38.66 -6.85 -32.98
C ASP A 160 40.09 -6.77 -32.44
N ALA A 161 41.03 -7.44 -33.12
CA ALA A 161 42.42 -7.43 -32.71
C ALA A 161 43.04 -6.04 -32.80
N ALA A 162 43.67 -5.62 -31.71
CA ALA A 162 44.58 -4.47 -31.71
C ALA A 162 45.82 -4.74 -32.57
N ALA A 163 46.65 -3.71 -32.82
CA ALA A 163 47.86 -3.84 -33.63
C ALA A 163 48.86 -4.89 -33.09
N ASN A 164 48.83 -5.17 -31.79
CA ASN A 164 49.63 -6.20 -31.12
C ASN A 164 48.86 -7.50 -30.82
N GLY A 165 47.71 -7.72 -31.46
CA GLY A 165 46.90 -8.94 -31.33
C GLY A 165 46.05 -9.06 -30.08
N ARG A 166 46.03 -8.05 -29.19
CA ARG A 166 45.20 -8.07 -27.97
C ARG A 166 43.72 -7.91 -28.31
N ILE A 167 42.88 -8.73 -27.67
CA ILE A 167 41.42 -8.74 -27.79
C ILE A 167 40.75 -8.79 -26.42
N VAL A 168 39.52 -8.27 -26.32
CA VAL A 168 38.63 -8.48 -25.18
C VAL A 168 37.50 -9.40 -25.65
N SER A 169 37.52 -10.65 -25.21
CA SER A 169 36.50 -11.64 -25.62
C SER A 169 35.13 -11.34 -25.00
N VAL A 170 34.07 -11.89 -25.60
CA VAL A 170 32.70 -11.81 -25.07
C VAL A 170 32.58 -12.43 -23.68
N ASP A 171 33.29 -13.53 -23.42
CA ASP A 171 33.28 -14.19 -22.10
C ASP A 171 33.93 -13.34 -21.02
N ARG A 172 34.93 -12.53 -21.40
CA ARG A 172 35.59 -11.59 -20.50
C ARG A 172 34.60 -10.54 -19.98
N TRP A 173 33.69 -10.05 -20.83
CA TRP A 173 32.62 -9.15 -20.42
C TRP A 173 31.63 -9.78 -19.43
N ASN A 174 31.49 -11.11 -19.40
CA ASN A 174 30.63 -11.80 -18.44
C ASN A 174 31.35 -12.21 -17.13
N LYS A 175 32.50 -11.60 -16.80
CA LYS A 175 33.14 -11.79 -15.49
C LYS A 175 32.24 -11.45 -14.29
N PRO A 176 31.36 -10.42 -14.34
CA PRO A 176 30.36 -10.20 -13.30
C PRO A 176 29.31 -11.32 -13.20
N LEU A 177 29.18 -12.20 -14.21
CA LEU A 177 28.11 -13.20 -14.35
C LEU A 177 26.68 -12.62 -14.41
N LEU A 178 26.53 -11.32 -14.70
CA LEU A 178 25.23 -10.66 -14.83
C LEU A 178 24.53 -10.93 -16.16
N LEU A 179 25.25 -11.44 -17.17
CA LEU A 179 24.64 -11.87 -18.43
C LEU A 179 24.05 -13.28 -18.36
N GLY A 180 24.30 -14.00 -17.25
CA GLY A 180 23.87 -15.38 -17.04
C GLY A 180 25.04 -16.37 -16.98
N PRO A 181 24.75 -17.68 -16.83
CA PRO A 181 25.77 -18.72 -16.76
C PRO A 181 26.61 -18.84 -18.05
N ALA A 182 26.08 -18.35 -19.17
CA ALA A 182 26.77 -18.18 -20.44
C ALA A 182 26.33 -16.85 -21.07
N VAL A 183 27.18 -16.24 -21.90
CA VAL A 183 26.85 -15.01 -22.61
C VAL A 183 25.62 -15.23 -23.51
N PRO A 184 24.60 -14.36 -23.54
CA PRO A 184 23.48 -14.49 -24.45
C PRO A 184 23.86 -14.25 -25.91
N GLU A 185 23.17 -14.89 -26.85
CA GLU A 185 23.42 -14.73 -28.29
C GLU A 185 23.38 -13.25 -28.76
N PRO A 186 22.39 -12.41 -28.39
CA PRO A 186 22.36 -11.02 -28.86
C PRO A 186 23.60 -10.21 -28.43
N PHE A 187 24.14 -10.49 -27.25
CA PHE A 187 25.36 -9.88 -26.74
C PHE A 187 26.61 -10.41 -27.47
N ARG A 188 26.68 -11.72 -27.72
CA ARG A 188 27.80 -12.32 -28.47
C ARG A 188 27.92 -11.77 -29.89
N ASN A 189 26.78 -11.62 -30.57
CA ASN A 189 26.76 -11.14 -31.95
C ASN A 189 27.12 -9.66 -32.05
N ASN A 190 26.99 -8.92 -30.94
CA ASN A 190 27.20 -7.49 -30.91
C ASN A 190 27.86 -7.05 -29.58
N PRO A 191 29.15 -7.38 -29.39
CA PRO A 191 29.91 -7.00 -28.20
C PRO A 191 30.07 -5.46 -28.08
N PRO A 192 30.54 -4.96 -26.92
CA PRO A 192 30.85 -3.55 -26.75
C PRO A 192 31.88 -3.05 -27.77
N GLN A 193 31.78 -1.76 -28.10
CA GLN A 193 32.67 -1.06 -29.03
C GLN A 193 33.51 -0.01 -28.30
N TRP A 194 34.67 0.31 -28.86
CA TRP A 194 35.64 1.21 -28.23
C TRP A 194 35.24 2.69 -28.33
N VAL A 195 35.35 3.39 -27.21
CA VAL A 195 35.40 4.86 -27.14
C VAL A 195 36.87 5.27 -27.09
N TYR A 196 37.30 6.14 -28.00
CA TYR A 196 38.68 6.61 -28.06
C TYR A 196 38.84 7.92 -27.29
N VAL A 197 39.89 7.99 -26.46
CA VAL A 197 40.26 9.18 -25.70
C VAL A 197 41.38 9.89 -26.43
N THR A 198 41.10 11.08 -26.92
CA THR A 198 42.08 11.96 -27.60
C THR A 198 42.55 13.06 -26.64
N ARG A 199 43.51 13.89 -27.06
CA ARG A 199 43.92 15.07 -26.26
C ARG A 199 42.79 16.10 -26.07
N GLN A 200 41.72 16.06 -26.88
CA GLN A 200 40.50 16.85 -26.68
C GLN A 200 39.38 16.11 -25.91
N GLY A 201 39.67 14.92 -25.37
CA GLY A 201 38.71 14.09 -24.68
C GLY A 201 38.14 12.97 -25.54
N SER A 202 37.12 12.33 -25.01
CA SER A 202 36.43 11.17 -25.59
C SER A 202 35.57 11.57 -26.78
N ARG A 203 35.73 10.89 -27.92
CA ARG A 203 34.96 11.16 -29.14
C ARG A 203 34.82 9.94 -30.03
N VAL A 204 33.89 10.02 -30.97
CA VAL A 204 33.85 9.11 -32.12
C VAL A 204 35.08 9.39 -33.00
N CYS A 205 35.79 8.31 -33.32
CA CYS A 205 36.90 8.28 -34.26
C CYS A 205 36.52 7.36 -35.44
N THR A 206 37.11 7.61 -36.60
CA THR A 206 36.83 6.87 -37.84
C THR A 206 38.09 6.28 -38.45
N ASP A 207 37.93 5.23 -39.26
CA ASP A 207 39.04 4.66 -40.02
C ASP A 207 39.64 5.66 -41.02
N GLU A 208 38.84 6.59 -41.53
CA GLU A 208 39.30 7.67 -42.41
C GLU A 208 40.27 8.62 -41.69
N GLU A 209 39.95 9.03 -40.46
CA GLU A 209 40.85 9.84 -39.64
C GLU A 209 42.15 9.11 -39.30
N ALA A 210 42.08 7.79 -39.07
CA ALA A 210 43.27 6.95 -38.86
C ALA A 210 44.15 6.91 -40.13
N LEU A 211 43.54 6.68 -41.30
CA LEU A 211 44.20 6.62 -42.61
C LEU A 211 44.90 7.94 -42.96
N GLN A 212 44.27 9.07 -42.65
CA GLN A 212 44.83 10.42 -42.83
C GLN A 212 45.91 10.77 -41.80
N GLY A 213 46.20 9.88 -40.85
CA GLY A 213 47.20 10.09 -39.80
C GLY A 213 46.77 11.06 -38.70
N LYS A 214 45.51 11.54 -38.72
CA LYS A 214 44.98 12.54 -37.76
C LYS A 214 44.94 12.03 -36.33
N LEU A 215 44.86 10.71 -36.12
CA LEU A 215 44.75 10.10 -34.79
C LEU A 215 46.11 9.75 -34.14
N ARG A 216 47.23 10.02 -34.81
CA ARG A 216 48.57 9.67 -34.33
C ARG A 216 49.08 10.68 -33.30
N ALA A 217 49.57 10.19 -32.18
CA ALA A 217 50.26 11.04 -31.20
C ALA A 217 51.58 11.54 -31.78
N ASP A 218 51.77 12.87 -31.81
CA ASP A 218 53.02 13.52 -32.20
C ASP A 218 53.90 13.81 -30.99
N LEU A 219 55.22 13.86 -31.21
CA LEU A 219 56.24 14.12 -30.19
C LEU A 219 56.18 15.56 -29.63
N MET A 220 55.68 16.51 -30.42
CA MET A 220 55.55 17.93 -30.04
C MET A 220 54.24 18.24 -29.32
N THR A 221 53.37 17.24 -29.10
CA THR A 221 52.04 17.37 -28.48
C THR A 221 51.07 18.35 -29.16
N THR A 222 51.32 18.70 -30.43
CA THR A 222 50.51 19.66 -31.19
C THR A 222 49.25 19.05 -31.80
N ASN A 223 49.21 17.73 -32.00
CA ASN A 223 48.04 17.08 -32.57
C ASN A 223 46.92 16.92 -31.52
N ALA A 224 45.90 17.75 -31.62
CA ALA A 224 44.73 17.75 -30.74
C ALA A 224 43.94 16.42 -30.75
N PHE A 225 43.98 15.66 -31.85
CA PHE A 225 43.27 14.38 -31.98
C PHE A 225 44.15 13.15 -31.77
N GLY A 226 45.39 13.35 -31.29
CA GLY A 226 46.25 12.23 -30.91
C GLY A 226 45.58 11.35 -29.86
N VAL A 227 45.37 10.07 -30.18
CA VAL A 227 44.77 9.09 -29.27
C VAL A 227 45.74 8.75 -28.14
N LEU A 228 45.25 8.86 -26.90
CA LEU A 228 45.97 8.56 -25.66
C LEU A 228 45.57 7.21 -25.06
N GLY A 229 44.38 6.72 -25.43
CA GLY A 229 43.89 5.41 -25.08
C GLY A 229 42.45 5.20 -25.51
N ARG A 230 41.83 4.14 -25.00
CA ARG A 230 40.44 3.79 -25.31
C ARG A 230 39.79 3.05 -24.15
N TYR A 231 38.48 3.14 -24.04
CA TYR A 231 37.71 2.36 -23.07
C TYR A 231 36.42 1.85 -23.70
N ALA A 232 35.84 0.82 -23.10
CA ALA A 232 34.52 0.30 -23.42
C ALA A 232 33.79 0.00 -22.10
N PHE A 233 32.46 -0.05 -22.13
CA PHE A 233 31.69 -0.26 -20.92
C PHE A 233 30.41 -1.06 -21.12
N VAL A 234 29.94 -1.67 -20.04
CA VAL A 234 28.60 -2.26 -19.89
C VAL A 234 28.00 -1.80 -18.57
N ILE A 235 26.71 -1.46 -18.56
CA ILE A 235 25.98 -1.04 -17.36
C ILE A 235 24.82 -1.98 -17.10
N TYR A 236 24.68 -2.39 -15.84
CA TYR A 236 23.62 -3.22 -15.33
C TYR A 236 22.84 -2.48 -14.24
N ASP A 237 21.55 -2.78 -14.09
CA ASP A 237 20.71 -2.35 -12.98
C ASP A 237 20.83 -3.39 -11.87
N GLU A 238 21.63 -3.09 -10.84
CA GLU A 238 21.75 -3.95 -9.67
C GLU A 238 20.58 -3.78 -8.70
N GLY A 239 19.82 -2.69 -8.81
CA GLY A 239 18.58 -2.51 -8.07
C GLY A 239 17.54 -3.57 -8.44
N ALA A 240 17.65 -4.21 -9.60
CA ALA A 240 16.80 -5.31 -10.04
C ALA A 240 17.15 -6.68 -9.42
N LEU A 241 18.23 -6.77 -8.65
CA LEU A 241 18.75 -8.02 -8.10
C LEU A 241 18.51 -8.11 -6.59
N LEU A 242 18.58 -9.32 -6.03
CA LEU A 242 18.49 -9.52 -4.59
C LEU A 242 19.81 -9.14 -3.93
N ASP A 243 19.82 -8.07 -3.13
CA ASP A 243 21.00 -7.64 -2.38
C ASP A 243 21.30 -8.65 -1.26
N MET A 244 22.38 -9.40 -1.40
CA MET A 244 22.73 -10.48 -0.47
C MET A 244 23.17 -9.99 0.91
N ASN A 245 23.46 -8.70 1.08
CA ASN A 245 23.66 -8.12 2.41
C ASN A 245 22.36 -8.06 3.23
N VAL A 246 21.20 -8.12 2.56
CA VAL A 246 19.88 -8.01 3.20
C VAL A 246 19.05 -9.26 2.99
N ALA A 247 19.07 -9.80 1.77
CA ALA A 247 18.10 -10.76 1.27
C ALA A 247 18.23 -12.15 1.88
N GLY A 248 17.10 -12.84 1.96
CA GLY A 248 17.02 -14.26 2.31
C GLY A 248 16.83 -14.53 3.79
N SER A 249 16.09 -15.59 4.07
CA SER A 249 15.71 -16.01 5.41
C SER A 249 16.12 -17.46 5.68
N PRO A 250 16.49 -17.81 6.94
CA PRO A 250 16.84 -19.18 7.28
C PRO A 250 15.58 -20.06 7.42
N THR A 251 15.72 -21.38 7.25
CA THR A 251 14.61 -22.36 7.29
C THR A 251 13.71 -22.21 8.52
N VAL A 252 14.30 -21.90 9.69
CA VAL A 252 13.60 -21.75 10.98
C VAL A 252 12.58 -20.59 11.01
N THR A 253 12.55 -19.71 10.01
CA THR A 253 11.67 -18.53 9.97
C THR A 253 10.43 -18.69 9.08
N THR A 254 10.33 -19.80 8.34
CA THR A 254 9.35 -20.04 7.26
C THR A 254 7.88 -20.04 7.69
N ASN A 255 7.59 -20.06 9.01
CA ASN A 255 6.24 -19.99 9.57
C ASN A 255 5.99 -18.81 10.51
N THR A 256 6.92 -17.84 10.55
CA THR A 256 6.72 -16.63 11.37
C THR A 256 5.77 -15.66 10.69
N ALA A 257 5.07 -14.90 11.51
CA ALA A 257 4.10 -13.90 11.06
C ALA A 257 4.75 -12.81 10.18
N ASN A 258 5.96 -12.36 10.53
CA ASN A 258 6.73 -11.36 9.78
C ASN A 258 7.21 -11.88 8.42
N PHE A 259 7.63 -13.15 8.34
CA PHE A 259 7.99 -13.77 7.06
C PHE A 259 6.82 -13.76 6.08
N ARG A 260 5.59 -14.04 6.56
CA ARG A 260 4.38 -13.99 5.72
C ARG A 260 3.96 -12.57 5.32
N GLY A 261 4.37 -11.56 6.09
CA GLY A 261 4.15 -10.14 5.79
C GLY A 261 5.09 -9.59 4.71
N LYS A 262 6.22 -10.27 4.44
CA LYS A 262 7.19 -9.92 3.39
C LYS A 262 7.69 -8.46 3.45
N THR A 263 7.85 -7.95 4.66
CA THR A 263 8.22 -6.55 4.95
C THR A 263 9.50 -6.09 4.26
N TYR A 264 10.53 -6.93 4.27
CA TYR A 264 11.87 -6.63 3.78
C TYR A 264 12.39 -7.78 2.92
N ALA A 265 13.38 -7.52 2.06
CA ALA A 265 14.05 -8.56 1.28
C ALA A 265 14.69 -9.65 2.16
N SER A 266 14.95 -9.38 3.44
CA SER A 266 15.35 -10.38 4.44
C SER A 266 14.35 -11.52 4.63
N TYR A 267 13.12 -11.39 4.13
CA TYR A 267 12.10 -12.44 4.10
C TYR A 267 11.85 -13.02 2.70
N ALA A 268 12.71 -12.69 1.72
CA ALA A 268 12.68 -13.31 0.40
C ALA A 268 12.97 -14.81 0.49
N ASP A 269 12.18 -15.62 -0.21
CA ASP A 269 12.40 -17.05 -0.35
C ASP A 269 13.41 -17.30 -1.47
N LEU A 270 14.70 -17.36 -1.09
CA LEU A 270 15.80 -17.55 -2.03
C LEU A 270 15.80 -18.91 -2.72
N THR A 271 15.01 -19.90 -2.25
CA THR A 271 14.87 -21.20 -2.93
C THR A 271 14.13 -21.09 -4.26
N GLN A 272 13.43 -19.98 -4.49
CA GLN A 272 12.79 -19.68 -5.77
C GLN A 272 13.81 -19.24 -6.84
N VAL A 273 15.06 -18.93 -6.46
CA VAL A 273 16.13 -18.62 -7.40
C VAL A 273 16.69 -19.92 -8.01
N PRO A 274 16.75 -20.06 -9.35
CA PRO A 274 17.17 -21.29 -10.01
C PRO A 274 18.53 -21.82 -9.55
N GLY A 275 18.51 -23.02 -8.94
CA GLY A 275 19.72 -23.75 -8.53
C GLY A 275 20.25 -23.38 -7.14
N LEU A 276 19.59 -22.49 -6.38
CA LEU A 276 20.00 -22.14 -5.03
C LEU A 276 19.27 -23.02 -3.99
N ALA A 277 20.03 -23.87 -3.31
CA ALA A 277 19.48 -24.81 -2.33
C ALA A 277 19.36 -24.17 -0.92
N GLN A 278 18.36 -24.60 -0.14
CA GLN A 278 18.08 -24.06 1.19
C GLN A 278 19.27 -24.21 2.17
N ASN A 279 20.04 -25.30 2.08
CA ASN A 279 21.22 -25.49 2.93
C ASN A 279 22.33 -24.44 2.69
N VAL A 280 22.48 -23.99 1.44
CA VAL A 280 23.40 -22.90 1.08
C VAL A 280 22.89 -21.58 1.64
N VAL A 281 21.57 -21.33 1.54
CA VAL A 281 20.91 -20.15 2.12
C VAL A 281 21.11 -20.10 3.64
N ASP A 282 20.82 -21.20 4.34
CA ASP A 282 20.97 -21.29 5.80
C ASP A 282 22.42 -21.03 6.24
N SER A 283 23.40 -21.61 5.52
CA SER A 283 24.83 -21.40 5.80
C SER A 283 25.24 -19.94 5.60
N PHE A 284 24.78 -19.32 4.51
CA PHE A 284 25.09 -17.93 4.19
C PHE A 284 24.45 -16.96 5.19
N VAL A 285 23.15 -17.10 5.48
CA VAL A 285 22.43 -16.20 6.39
C VAL A 285 22.98 -16.31 7.82
N SER A 286 23.34 -17.52 8.27
CA SER A 286 23.99 -17.72 9.57
C SER A 286 25.37 -17.04 9.63
N TRP A 287 26.18 -17.18 8.58
CA TRP A 287 27.48 -16.53 8.47
C TRP A 287 27.36 -15.00 8.44
N ARG A 288 26.47 -14.45 7.60
CA ARG A 288 26.28 -13.00 7.44
C ARG A 288 25.85 -12.32 8.73
N ASN A 289 24.90 -12.91 9.48
CA ASN A 289 24.25 -12.26 10.62
C ASN A 289 24.70 -12.80 11.98
N SER A 290 25.92 -13.33 12.09
CA SER A 290 26.39 -14.01 13.30
C SER A 290 26.33 -13.12 14.56
N GLY A 291 26.72 -11.85 14.46
CA GLY A 291 26.69 -10.91 15.59
C GLY A 291 25.27 -10.41 15.91
N GLY A 292 24.48 -10.08 14.89
CA GLY A 292 23.09 -9.67 15.02
C GLY A 292 22.21 -10.76 15.65
N LEU A 293 22.39 -12.02 15.24
CA LEU A 293 21.71 -13.18 15.83
C LEU A 293 22.14 -13.40 17.29
N SER A 294 23.44 -13.28 17.60
CA SER A 294 23.95 -13.36 18.97
C SER A 294 23.34 -12.29 19.88
N ARG A 295 23.11 -11.08 19.37
CA ARG A 295 22.54 -9.96 20.12
C ARG A 295 21.02 -10.03 20.27
N ALA A 296 20.31 -10.35 19.20
CA ALA A 296 18.84 -10.23 19.13
C ALA A 296 18.11 -11.52 19.54
N GLY A 297 18.80 -12.65 19.61
CA GLY A 297 18.28 -13.96 20.01
C GLY A 297 17.43 -14.66 18.95
N SER A 298 16.79 -13.93 18.04
CA SER A 298 16.05 -14.46 16.90
C SER A 298 16.33 -13.69 15.61
N TYR A 299 16.14 -14.34 14.46
CA TYR A 299 16.31 -13.69 13.15
C TYR A 299 15.32 -12.53 12.95
N THR A 300 14.06 -12.69 13.37
CA THR A 300 13.05 -11.64 13.22
C THR A 300 13.40 -10.39 14.01
N ASN A 301 13.91 -10.54 15.23
CA ASN A 301 14.34 -9.40 16.06
C ASN A 301 15.58 -8.73 15.47
N ALA A 302 16.52 -9.52 14.92
CA ALA A 302 17.71 -8.97 14.24
C ALA A 302 17.30 -8.12 13.03
N VAL A 303 16.35 -8.58 12.21
CA VAL A 303 15.82 -7.83 11.07
C VAL A 303 15.14 -6.52 11.51
N GLN A 304 14.33 -6.54 12.57
CA GLN A 304 13.70 -5.32 13.10
C GLN A 304 14.74 -4.30 13.60
N GLN A 305 15.77 -4.76 14.33
CA GLN A 305 16.88 -3.89 14.74
C GLN A 305 17.64 -3.32 13.53
N ALA A 306 17.85 -4.13 12.49
CA ALA A 306 18.52 -3.70 11.26
C ALA A 306 17.67 -2.71 10.45
N ALA A 307 16.34 -2.83 10.46
CA ALA A 307 15.44 -1.90 9.79
C ALA A 307 15.54 -0.48 10.35
N THR A 308 15.63 -0.35 11.69
CA THR A 308 15.79 0.96 12.36
C THR A 308 17.23 1.48 12.24
N ASN A 309 18.24 0.63 12.48
CA ASN A 309 19.64 1.05 12.52
C ASN A 309 20.30 1.14 11.14
N GLY A 310 19.70 0.53 10.12
CA GLY A 310 20.23 0.35 8.77
C GLY A 310 20.88 -1.03 8.57
N PHE A 311 20.45 -1.74 7.51
CA PHE A 311 20.89 -3.10 7.20
C PHE A 311 22.38 -3.26 6.87
N LEU A 312 23.09 -2.18 6.53
CA LEU A 312 24.53 -2.24 6.19
C LEU A 312 25.43 -2.06 7.42
N ARG A 313 24.86 -1.78 8.60
CA ARG A 313 25.63 -1.65 9.83
C ARG A 313 25.86 -3.03 10.44
N ALA A 314 27.11 -3.50 10.40
CA ALA A 314 27.49 -4.75 11.04
C ALA A 314 27.32 -4.66 12.56
N THR A 315 26.67 -5.67 13.15
CA THR A 315 26.58 -5.84 14.61
C THR A 315 27.70 -6.76 15.09
N SER A 316 28.34 -6.41 16.20
CA SER A 316 29.33 -7.24 16.87
C SER A 316 29.03 -7.38 18.36
N THR A 317 29.24 -8.58 18.90
CA THR A 317 29.16 -8.93 20.32
C THR A 317 30.45 -9.63 20.75
N SER A 318 30.62 -9.90 22.06
CA SER A 318 31.78 -10.64 22.55
C SER A 318 31.80 -12.08 22.00
N GLY A 319 32.56 -12.31 20.93
CA GLY A 319 32.75 -13.62 20.30
C GLY A 319 31.99 -13.84 18.99
N ALA A 320 31.22 -12.87 18.49
CA ALA A 320 30.54 -12.95 17.19
C ALA A 320 30.49 -11.58 16.48
N SER A 321 30.58 -11.59 15.16
CA SER A 321 30.44 -10.39 14.33
C SER A 321 29.72 -10.74 13.04
N ASP A 322 28.85 -9.84 12.60
CA ASP A 322 28.29 -9.91 11.25
C ASP A 322 29.39 -9.83 10.20
N ASN A 323 29.16 -10.50 9.07
CA ASN A 323 30.07 -10.61 7.94
C ASN A 323 29.37 -10.08 6.67
N PRO A 324 29.34 -8.75 6.46
CA PRO A 324 28.79 -8.18 5.25
C PRO A 324 29.67 -8.51 4.03
N LEU A 325 29.05 -8.67 2.87
CA LEU A 325 29.72 -8.71 1.59
C LEU A 325 30.07 -7.28 1.19
N PHE A 326 31.35 -7.00 0.97
CA PHE A 326 31.79 -5.69 0.54
C PHE A 326 31.67 -5.57 -0.97
N SER A 327 32.19 -6.53 -1.73
CA SER A 327 32.24 -6.43 -3.20
C SER A 327 31.47 -7.53 -3.92
N ARG A 328 31.14 -7.28 -5.19
CA ARG A 328 30.65 -8.33 -6.09
C ARG A 328 31.68 -9.45 -6.24
N GLN A 329 32.97 -9.12 -6.26
CA GLN A 329 34.06 -10.11 -6.27
C GLN A 329 34.02 -11.01 -5.01
N ASP A 330 33.80 -10.44 -3.82
CA ASP A 330 33.67 -11.22 -2.58
C ASP A 330 32.46 -12.15 -2.61
N MET A 331 31.32 -11.68 -3.14
CA MET A 331 30.12 -12.50 -3.31
C MET A 331 30.39 -13.70 -4.22
N LEU A 332 31.02 -13.46 -5.38
CA LEU A 332 31.36 -14.52 -6.32
C LEU A 332 32.33 -15.52 -5.70
N ASP A 333 33.34 -15.05 -4.96
CA ASP A 333 34.31 -15.92 -4.29
C ASP A 333 33.69 -16.75 -3.16
N TYR A 334 32.74 -16.17 -2.40
CA TYR A 334 32.00 -16.90 -1.39
C TYR A 334 31.19 -18.05 -2.02
N PHE A 335 30.31 -17.76 -2.99
CA PHE A 335 29.45 -18.78 -3.57
C PHE A 335 30.21 -19.80 -4.40
N LYS A 336 31.31 -19.40 -5.04
CA LYS A 336 32.21 -20.34 -5.72
C LYS A 336 32.83 -21.36 -4.75
N LYS A 337 33.08 -20.98 -3.49
CA LYS A 337 33.55 -21.91 -2.44
C LYS A 337 32.42 -22.72 -1.83
N ALA A 338 31.28 -22.09 -1.57
CA ALA A 338 30.14 -22.71 -0.91
C ALA A 338 29.46 -23.79 -1.78
N ASP A 339 29.37 -23.55 -3.10
CA ASP A 339 28.68 -24.43 -4.05
C ASP A 339 29.30 -24.30 -5.46
N PRO A 340 30.53 -24.82 -5.64
CA PRO A 340 31.32 -24.65 -6.87
C PRO A 340 30.63 -25.20 -8.13
N GLY A 341 29.74 -26.18 -7.99
CA GLY A 341 29.05 -26.84 -9.11
C GLY A 341 27.90 -26.02 -9.68
N ASN A 342 27.23 -25.18 -8.88
CA ASN A 342 25.99 -24.53 -9.29
C ASN A 342 26.00 -23.00 -9.20
N TYR A 343 26.98 -22.37 -8.54
CA TYR A 343 26.95 -20.92 -8.28
C TYR A 343 26.61 -20.04 -9.49
N LYS A 344 27.14 -20.36 -10.67
CA LYS A 344 26.88 -19.62 -11.93
C LYS A 344 25.40 -19.56 -12.33
N ARG A 345 24.56 -20.45 -11.81
CA ARG A 345 23.12 -20.51 -12.13
C ARG A 345 22.32 -19.46 -11.37
N TYR A 346 22.71 -19.12 -10.14
CA TYR A 346 21.94 -18.21 -9.29
C TYR A 346 22.58 -16.84 -9.06
N VAL A 347 23.91 -16.70 -9.11
CA VAL A 347 24.58 -15.39 -8.97
C VAL A 347 24.15 -14.29 -9.99
N PRO A 348 23.60 -14.59 -11.18
CA PRO A 348 23.02 -13.55 -12.03
C PRO A 348 21.81 -12.84 -11.42
N TYR A 349 21.15 -13.44 -10.42
CA TYR A 349 20.00 -12.88 -9.71
C TYR A 349 20.37 -12.12 -8.43
N LEU A 350 21.66 -12.15 -8.07
CA LEU A 350 22.16 -11.65 -6.80
C LEU A 350 23.06 -10.42 -7.01
N GLY A 351 22.89 -9.45 -6.14
CA GLY A 351 23.71 -8.23 -6.06
C GLY A 351 24.27 -8.03 -4.65
N THR A 352 25.13 -7.04 -4.51
CA THR A 352 25.70 -6.59 -3.23
C THR A 352 25.38 -5.12 -2.92
N PHE A 353 24.74 -4.44 -3.88
CA PHE A 353 24.54 -3.01 -3.86
C PHE A 353 23.12 -2.65 -4.29
N SER A 354 22.24 -2.44 -3.32
CA SER A 354 20.97 -1.74 -3.51
C SER A 354 20.80 -0.64 -2.46
N ARG A 355 20.47 0.57 -2.91
CA ARG A 355 20.21 1.76 -2.09
C ARG A 355 18.93 2.44 -2.58
N ALA A 356 18.04 2.73 -1.66
CA ALA A 356 16.81 3.45 -1.94
C ALA A 356 16.70 4.66 -1.02
N VAL A 357 16.50 5.84 -1.60
CA VAL A 357 16.16 7.02 -0.83
C VAL A 357 14.77 6.83 -0.22
N ASN A 358 14.69 6.93 1.11
CA ASN A 358 13.44 6.84 1.85
C ASN A 358 12.66 8.15 1.76
N ALA A 359 12.15 8.51 0.59
CA ALA A 359 11.33 9.70 0.38
C ALA A 359 10.23 9.41 -0.65
N PRO A 360 9.03 10.01 -0.51
CA PRO A 360 7.95 9.80 -1.45
C PRO A 360 8.29 10.36 -2.84
N SER A 361 7.77 9.70 -3.87
CA SER A 361 7.83 10.11 -5.28
C SER A 361 6.45 10.15 -5.95
N TRP A 362 5.37 9.93 -5.19
CA TRP A 362 4.02 9.94 -5.70
C TRP A 362 3.58 11.32 -6.21
N GLY A 363 2.85 11.26 -7.33
CA GLY A 363 2.06 12.34 -7.89
C GLY A 363 0.69 11.79 -8.30
N PRO A 364 -0.40 12.54 -8.13
CA PRO A 364 -1.74 12.00 -8.39
C PRO A 364 -1.99 11.79 -9.89
N ALA A 365 -2.44 10.59 -10.24
CA ALA A 365 -3.02 10.29 -11.55
C ALA A 365 -4.53 10.56 -11.53
N THR A 366 -5.08 10.96 -12.68
CA THR A 366 -6.52 11.25 -12.82
C THR A 366 -7.30 9.97 -13.16
N PRO A 367 -8.22 9.50 -12.28
CA PRO A 367 -9.10 8.38 -12.63
C PRO A 367 -9.97 8.74 -13.84
N LYS A 368 -10.20 7.78 -14.75
CA LYS A 368 -10.84 8.03 -16.06
C LYS A 368 -12.22 8.72 -15.98
N ALA A 369 -13.00 8.44 -14.93
CA ALA A 369 -14.35 8.99 -14.75
C ALA A 369 -14.38 10.22 -13.82
N SER A 370 -13.22 10.72 -13.39
CA SER A 370 -13.11 11.84 -12.46
C SER A 370 -13.47 13.16 -13.15
N SER A 371 -14.26 13.97 -12.47
CA SER A 371 -14.53 15.38 -12.81
C SER A 371 -13.39 16.31 -12.37
N ILE A 372 -12.48 15.83 -11.52
CA ILE A 372 -11.28 16.54 -11.09
C ILE A 372 -10.08 15.97 -11.83
N ASP A 373 -9.34 16.81 -12.55
CA ASP A 373 -8.08 16.44 -13.18
C ASP A 373 -6.92 16.63 -12.20
N TYR A 374 -6.75 15.67 -11.30
CA TYR A 374 -5.69 15.71 -10.28
C TYR A 374 -4.30 15.86 -10.88
N SER A 375 -4.03 15.20 -12.01
CA SER A 375 -2.72 15.25 -12.67
C SER A 375 -2.37 16.64 -13.19
N ALA A 376 -3.37 17.39 -13.68
CA ALA A 376 -3.18 18.74 -14.19
C ALA A 376 -3.02 19.78 -13.06
N ILE A 377 -3.67 19.58 -11.91
CA ILE A 377 -3.63 20.52 -10.79
C ILE A 377 -2.56 20.20 -9.74
N ALA A 378 -1.84 19.07 -9.86
CA ALA A 378 -0.88 18.59 -8.86
C ALA A 378 0.25 19.60 -8.50
N GLU A 379 0.52 20.55 -9.39
CA GLU A 379 1.54 21.61 -9.20
C GLU A 379 0.96 22.94 -8.74
N GLN A 380 -0.36 23.08 -8.66
CA GLN A 380 -1.04 24.28 -8.17
C GLN A 380 -0.91 24.37 -6.64
N LYS A 381 -0.80 25.58 -6.11
CA LYS A 381 -0.51 25.82 -4.68
C LYS A 381 -1.67 25.43 -3.76
N ASP A 382 -2.90 25.57 -4.25
CA ASP A 382 -4.15 25.32 -3.56
C ASP A 382 -4.67 23.88 -3.72
N ALA A 383 -4.01 23.06 -4.55
CA ALA A 383 -4.38 21.67 -4.73
C ALA A 383 -4.14 20.85 -3.44
N PRO A 384 -5.14 20.12 -2.91
CA PRO A 384 -4.96 19.26 -1.75
C PRO A 384 -3.98 18.10 -2.01
N ASN A 385 -4.07 17.51 -3.22
CA ASN A 385 -3.22 16.41 -3.66
C ASN A 385 -2.12 16.96 -4.59
N ARG A 386 -0.90 17.13 -4.06
CA ARG A 386 0.25 17.67 -4.79
C ARG A 386 1.29 16.59 -5.12
N ASN A 387 2.16 16.89 -6.10
CA ASN A 387 3.35 16.08 -6.35
C ASN A 387 4.31 16.14 -5.16
N LEU A 388 4.38 15.06 -4.39
CA LEU A 388 5.05 15.05 -3.08
C LEU A 388 6.56 15.29 -3.20
N ALA A 389 7.18 14.77 -4.25
CA ALA A 389 8.60 15.01 -4.53
C ALA A 389 8.92 16.48 -4.87
N ASN A 390 7.93 17.24 -5.34
CA ASN A 390 8.10 18.66 -5.69
C ASN A 390 7.67 19.63 -4.57
N MET A 391 7.07 19.15 -3.48
CA MET A 391 6.80 20.00 -2.32
C MET A 391 8.12 20.44 -1.68
N ARG A 392 8.32 21.74 -1.48
CA ARG A 392 9.59 22.31 -0.98
C ARG A 392 9.41 23.07 0.31
N GLY A 393 10.38 22.95 1.21
CA GLY A 393 10.52 23.83 2.37
C GLY A 393 11.10 25.21 2.00
N ALA A 394 11.23 26.09 2.99
CA ALA A 394 11.81 27.43 2.81
C ALA A 394 13.30 27.41 2.40
N ASP A 395 14.00 26.32 2.69
CA ASP A 395 15.40 26.07 2.31
C ASP A 395 15.54 25.52 0.87
N GLY A 396 14.43 25.33 0.16
CA GLY A 396 14.42 24.67 -1.13
C GLY A 396 14.70 23.17 -1.06
N GLN A 397 14.77 22.51 0.09
CA GLN A 397 14.80 21.04 0.14
C GLN A 397 13.38 20.47 0.02
N PRO A 398 13.19 19.17 -0.27
CA PRO A 398 11.88 18.53 -0.18
C PRO A 398 11.24 18.76 1.19
N LEU A 399 9.94 19.09 1.21
CA LEU A 399 9.18 19.31 2.45
C LEU A 399 9.06 18.02 3.25
N ILE A 400 8.82 16.91 2.56
CA ILE A 400 8.78 15.56 3.16
C ILE A 400 10.17 14.96 2.97
N LYS A 401 11.00 15.00 4.02
CA LYS A 401 12.39 14.50 3.92
C LYS A 401 12.44 12.98 4.00
N ARG A 402 11.52 12.37 4.75
CA ARG A 402 11.38 10.92 4.88
C ARG A 402 9.93 10.47 4.82
N ARG A 403 9.69 9.23 4.41
CA ARG A 403 8.37 8.59 4.57
C ARG A 403 8.01 8.50 6.05
N PHE A 404 6.72 8.61 6.36
CA PHE A 404 6.26 8.55 7.74
C PHE A 404 6.25 7.10 8.25
N PRO A 405 6.88 6.82 9.40
CA PRO A 405 6.97 5.47 9.94
C PRO A 405 5.71 5.09 10.71
N LEU A 406 5.01 4.03 10.26
CA LEU A 406 3.81 3.52 10.92
C LEU A 406 4.10 2.95 12.32
N SER A 407 5.35 2.61 12.64
CA SER A 407 5.73 2.20 14.00
C SER A 407 5.50 3.30 15.05
N ARG A 408 5.39 4.58 14.66
CA ARG A 408 4.97 5.68 15.55
C ARG A 408 3.55 5.52 16.08
N LEU A 409 2.69 4.74 15.42
CA LEU A 409 1.34 4.46 15.93
C LEU A 409 1.40 3.79 17.31
N ALA A 410 2.50 3.09 17.64
CA ALA A 410 2.73 2.53 18.97
C ALA A 410 2.81 3.57 20.10
N LEU A 411 2.99 4.85 19.78
CA LEU A 411 2.93 5.94 20.77
C LEU A 411 1.51 6.17 21.30
N LEU A 412 0.49 5.84 20.51
CA LEU A 412 -0.92 6.10 20.80
C LEU A 412 -1.55 4.97 21.64
N THR A 413 -0.97 4.69 22.80
CA THR A 413 -1.53 3.68 23.72
C THR A 413 -2.77 4.21 24.45
N LEU A 414 -3.61 3.30 24.98
CA LEU A 414 -4.78 3.66 25.79
C LEU A 414 -4.46 4.64 26.93
N GLN A 415 -3.28 4.51 27.54
CA GLN A 415 -2.83 5.34 28.67
C GLN A 415 -2.01 6.57 28.25
N ALA A 416 -1.72 6.74 26.97
CA ALA A 416 -0.91 7.86 26.48
C ALA A 416 -1.64 9.20 26.67
N THR A 417 -0.86 10.22 27.02
CA THR A 417 -1.27 11.62 27.09
C THR A 417 -0.35 12.44 26.19
N SER A 418 -0.81 13.60 25.73
CA SER A 418 -0.05 14.47 24.83
C SER A 418 -0.32 15.93 25.13
N ALA A 419 0.76 16.71 25.21
CA ALA A 419 0.74 18.15 25.26
C ALA A 419 1.45 18.71 24.01
N SER A 420 1.25 20.02 23.76
CA SER A 420 1.93 20.72 22.66
C SER A 420 3.43 20.52 22.71
N GLY A 421 4.04 20.15 21.58
CA GLY A 421 5.48 19.90 21.46
C GLY A 421 5.95 18.51 21.89
N SER A 422 5.05 17.62 22.33
CA SER A 422 5.39 16.20 22.53
C SER A 422 5.58 15.45 21.20
N ASP A 423 6.19 14.27 21.23
CA ASP A 423 6.38 13.43 20.03
C ASP A 423 5.04 13.03 19.38
N ILE A 424 4.00 12.83 20.20
CA ILE A 424 2.63 12.55 19.72
C ILE A 424 2.06 13.77 19.02
N HIS A 425 2.18 14.95 19.61
CA HIS A 425 1.72 16.20 19.01
C HIS A 425 2.47 16.49 17.69
N ALA A 426 3.79 16.34 17.67
CA ALA A 426 4.60 16.55 16.47
C ALA A 426 4.31 15.53 15.35
N SER A 427 3.98 14.29 15.70
CA SER A 427 3.76 13.21 14.71
C SER A 427 2.32 13.09 14.23
N PHE A 428 1.34 13.49 15.05
CA PHE A 428 -0.08 13.27 14.79
C PHE A 428 -0.96 14.52 14.95
N GLY A 429 -0.42 15.64 15.45
CA GLY A 429 -1.25 16.80 15.79
C GLY A 429 -2.23 16.53 16.94
N LEU A 430 -2.06 15.45 17.69
CA LEU A 430 -3.01 15.02 18.72
C LEU A 430 -2.62 15.53 20.10
N LEU A 431 -3.59 16.08 20.82
CA LEU A 431 -3.52 16.51 22.21
C LEU A 431 -4.45 15.65 23.08
N ARG A 432 -4.03 15.37 24.31
CA ARG A 432 -4.83 14.63 25.29
C ARG A 432 -4.36 14.89 26.71
N THR A 433 -5.21 15.48 27.53
CA THR A 433 -4.83 15.90 28.90
C THR A 433 -4.77 14.74 29.88
N SER A 434 -5.61 13.72 29.68
CA SER A 434 -5.67 12.53 30.53
C SER A 434 -6.11 11.28 29.74
N ALA A 435 -5.74 10.09 30.24
CA ALA A 435 -6.12 8.81 29.65
C ALA A 435 -7.64 8.53 29.68
N SER A 436 -8.40 9.35 30.39
CA SER A 436 -9.86 9.27 30.48
C SER A 436 -10.57 10.24 29.51
N GLU A 437 -9.84 10.94 28.64
CA GLU A 437 -10.42 11.81 27.62
C GLU A 437 -10.18 11.27 26.21
N SER A 438 -10.93 11.77 25.23
CA SER A 438 -10.66 11.53 23.81
C SER A 438 -9.45 12.37 23.37
N TRP A 439 -8.78 11.95 22.29
CA TRP A 439 -7.80 12.81 21.62
C TRP A 439 -8.50 14.03 21.03
N THR A 440 -7.80 15.15 20.93
CA THR A 440 -8.23 16.35 20.21
C THR A 440 -7.18 16.65 19.14
N TYR A 441 -7.60 16.83 17.90
CA TYR A 441 -6.70 17.23 16.82
C TYR A 441 -6.54 18.76 16.80
N ASP A 442 -5.30 19.21 16.93
CA ASP A 442 -4.87 20.60 16.73
C ASP A 442 -3.38 20.64 16.42
N HIS A 443 -3.05 20.91 15.15
CA HIS A 443 -1.67 21.11 14.70
C HIS A 443 -1.44 22.51 14.10
N GLY A 444 -2.08 23.52 14.68
CA GLY A 444 -1.99 24.91 14.25
C GLY A 444 -3.31 25.46 13.68
N ASP A 445 -4.26 24.59 13.34
CA ASP A 445 -5.66 24.92 13.12
C ASP A 445 -6.54 23.85 13.82
N PRO A 446 -7.33 24.22 14.84
CA PRO A 446 -8.19 23.27 15.55
C PRO A 446 -9.47 22.89 14.78
N HIS A 447 -9.77 23.54 13.64
CA HIS A 447 -11.00 23.33 12.87
C HIS A 447 -10.76 22.54 11.56
N ASN A 448 -9.50 22.44 11.09
CA ASN A 448 -9.16 21.80 9.82
C ASN A 448 -7.80 21.10 9.88
N ILE A 449 -7.62 20.09 9.03
CA ILE A 449 -6.30 19.52 8.74
C ILE A 449 -5.62 20.42 7.70
N MET A 450 -4.40 20.89 7.97
CA MET A 450 -3.69 21.74 7.02
C MET A 450 -3.31 21.00 5.73
N THR A 451 -3.32 21.72 4.60
CA THR A 451 -2.73 21.27 3.34
C THR A 451 -1.20 21.36 3.39
N LEU A 452 -0.49 20.65 2.50
CA LEU A 452 0.98 20.70 2.50
C LEU A 452 1.55 22.10 2.23
N GLU A 453 0.81 22.97 1.53
CA GLU A 453 1.20 24.36 1.32
C GLU A 453 1.12 25.18 2.61
N GLU A 454 0.06 24.99 3.40
CA GLU A 454 -0.11 25.62 4.72
C GLU A 454 0.92 25.11 5.72
N VAL A 455 1.19 23.80 5.74
CA VAL A 455 2.26 23.19 6.55
C VAL A 455 3.63 23.78 6.20
N ARG A 456 3.91 23.99 4.90
CA ARG A 456 5.14 24.66 4.46
C ARG A 456 5.25 26.06 5.06
N PHE A 457 4.17 26.83 5.06
CA PHE A 457 4.16 28.17 5.67
C PHE A 457 4.33 28.13 7.19
N ALA A 458 3.82 27.09 7.85
CA ALA A 458 4.06 26.84 9.28
C ALA A 458 5.53 26.45 9.59
N GLY A 459 6.33 26.10 8.58
CA GLY A 459 7.77 25.87 8.73
C GLY A 459 8.14 24.52 9.37
N ARG A 460 7.27 23.51 9.27
CA ARG A 460 7.48 22.16 9.83
C ARG A 460 7.23 21.06 8.78
N GLU A 461 7.60 19.82 9.12
CA GLU A 461 7.18 18.66 8.34
C GLU A 461 5.70 18.33 8.62
N PRO A 462 5.00 17.72 7.64
CA PRO A 462 3.60 17.32 7.83
C PRO A 462 3.44 16.16 8.81
N ASP A 463 2.35 16.18 9.56
CA ASP A 463 1.95 15.09 10.46
C ASP A 463 1.26 13.94 9.73
N PHE A 464 0.92 12.89 10.46
CA PHE A 464 0.20 11.72 9.96
C PHE A 464 -1.10 12.06 9.20
N PHE A 465 -1.97 12.91 9.75
CA PHE A 465 -3.27 13.23 9.16
C PHE A 465 -3.15 14.20 7.97
N GLU A 466 -2.19 15.12 8.01
CA GLU A 466 -1.86 16.00 6.88
C GLU A 466 -1.30 15.19 5.70
N LEU A 467 -0.51 14.15 5.99
CA LEU A 467 -0.06 13.19 4.99
C LEU A 467 -1.22 12.32 4.45
N LEU A 468 -2.16 11.88 5.29
CA LEU A 468 -3.37 11.21 4.82
C LEU A 468 -4.19 12.12 3.89
N LYS A 469 -4.36 13.40 4.24
CA LYS A 469 -5.05 14.41 3.42
C LYS A 469 -4.36 14.61 2.07
N ALA A 470 -3.04 14.64 2.05
CA ALA A 470 -2.26 14.81 0.83
C ALA A 470 -2.29 13.57 -0.08
N ALA A 471 -2.35 12.37 0.50
CA ALA A 471 -2.26 11.10 -0.21
C ALA A 471 -3.62 10.57 -0.71
N ILE A 472 -4.72 10.81 0.02
CA ILE A 472 -6.06 10.36 -0.39
C ILE A 472 -6.67 11.38 -1.34
N LEU A 473 -7.13 10.94 -2.52
CA LEU A 473 -7.72 11.83 -3.51
C LEU A 473 -8.92 12.59 -2.93
N SER A 474 -8.88 13.92 -2.95
CA SER A 474 -9.82 14.79 -2.22
C SER A 474 -11.28 14.59 -2.64
N GLY A 475 -11.55 14.38 -3.93
CA GLY A 475 -12.90 14.12 -4.44
C GLY A 475 -13.44 12.72 -4.13
N SER A 476 -12.63 11.83 -3.54
CA SER A 476 -13.11 10.55 -3.00
C SER A 476 -13.69 10.66 -1.58
N LEU A 477 -13.58 11.85 -0.98
CA LEU A 477 -14.01 12.18 0.38
C LEU A 477 -15.25 13.08 0.35
N GLY A 478 -15.89 13.30 1.50
CA GLY A 478 -16.99 14.28 1.64
C GLY A 478 -18.30 14.01 0.85
N ARG A 479 -18.50 12.85 0.22
CA ARG A 479 -19.83 12.43 -0.25
C ARG A 479 -20.86 12.34 0.89
N ASP A 480 -21.90 13.15 0.81
CA ASP A 480 -23.06 13.19 1.71
C ASP A 480 -24.32 12.56 1.08
N PRO A 481 -25.29 12.08 1.88
CA PRO A 481 -26.54 11.50 1.38
C PRO A 481 -27.59 12.52 0.91
N GLY A 482 -27.29 13.84 0.98
CA GLY A 482 -28.21 14.95 0.75
C GLY A 482 -29.01 15.35 1.98
N ALA A 483 -29.61 16.55 1.94
CA ALA A 483 -30.51 17.04 2.98
C ALA A 483 -31.78 16.18 3.14
N VAL A 484 -32.44 16.30 4.29
CA VAL A 484 -33.73 15.63 4.58
C VAL A 484 -34.76 15.92 3.49
N GLY A 485 -35.42 14.86 2.99
CA GLY A 485 -36.47 14.94 1.98
C GLY A 485 -37.84 14.56 2.55
N GLY A 486 -38.91 15.14 2.01
CA GLY A 486 -40.28 14.68 2.27
C GLY A 486 -40.55 13.32 1.61
N GLY A 487 -41.59 12.60 2.05
CA GLY A 487 -41.90 11.24 1.57
C GLY A 487 -42.04 11.09 0.05
N ALA A 488 -41.99 9.82 -0.40
CA ALA A 488 -41.98 9.30 -1.77
C ALA A 488 -40.78 9.66 -2.66
N GLU A 489 -40.17 10.85 -2.56
CA GLU A 489 -38.99 11.21 -3.38
C GLU A 489 -37.84 11.88 -2.59
N GLY A 490 -36.89 11.04 -2.13
CA GLY A 490 -35.46 11.33 -2.05
C GLY A 490 -34.93 12.23 -0.92
N GLY A 491 -34.61 11.62 0.24
CA GLY A 491 -33.76 12.18 1.30
C GLY A 491 -33.58 11.21 2.49
N PRO A 492 -32.46 11.26 3.22
CA PRO A 492 -32.17 10.35 4.35
C PRO A 492 -33.13 10.53 5.55
N ALA A 493 -33.22 9.53 6.43
CA ALA A 493 -34.07 9.54 7.63
C ALA A 493 -33.54 10.41 8.79
N GLY A 494 -32.68 11.41 8.52
CA GLY A 494 -32.10 12.26 9.56
C GLY A 494 -31.53 13.57 9.03
N ILE A 495 -31.35 14.55 9.92
CA ILE A 495 -31.00 15.95 9.60
C ILE A 495 -29.49 16.22 9.58
N ASN A 496 -29.11 17.30 8.90
CA ASN A 496 -27.76 17.87 8.81
C ASN A 496 -26.68 16.87 8.32
N PHE A 497 -27.05 15.77 7.66
CA PHE A 497 -26.06 14.87 7.07
C PHE A 497 -25.28 15.54 5.94
N ASP A 498 -25.90 16.45 5.19
CA ASP A 498 -25.26 17.31 4.21
C ASP A 498 -24.20 18.25 4.81
N GLU A 499 -24.37 18.67 6.06
CA GLU A 499 -23.39 19.48 6.79
C GLU A 499 -22.23 18.63 7.35
N TYR A 500 -22.53 17.57 8.11
CA TYR A 500 -21.47 16.81 8.80
C TYR A 500 -20.77 15.79 7.91
N SER A 501 -21.49 15.12 7.00
CA SER A 501 -20.92 14.08 6.13
C SER A 501 -20.14 14.67 4.95
N SER A 502 -20.31 15.96 4.65
CA SER A 502 -19.56 16.63 3.58
C SER A 502 -18.15 17.05 3.97
N ILE A 503 -17.82 17.04 5.26
CA ILE A 503 -16.50 17.44 5.76
C ILE A 503 -15.48 16.34 5.47
N SER A 504 -14.57 16.62 4.53
CA SER A 504 -13.47 15.72 4.16
C SER A 504 -12.53 15.42 5.34
N ASP A 505 -12.24 16.43 6.16
CA ASP A 505 -11.24 16.33 7.23
C ASP A 505 -11.73 15.40 8.36
N ALA A 506 -13.03 15.44 8.69
CA ALA A 506 -13.65 14.51 9.63
C ALA A 506 -13.57 13.06 9.12
N GLN A 507 -13.74 12.84 7.81
CA GLN A 507 -13.56 11.52 7.20
C GLN A 507 -12.09 11.07 7.26
N ILE A 508 -11.14 11.98 7.03
CA ILE A 508 -9.69 11.67 7.14
C ILE A 508 -9.34 11.28 8.58
N LEU A 509 -9.85 11.99 9.59
CA LEU A 509 -9.66 11.63 11.00
C LEU A 509 -10.26 10.26 11.31
N ARG A 510 -11.45 9.94 10.78
CA ARG A 510 -12.06 8.62 10.92
C ARG A 510 -11.21 7.53 10.29
N ILE A 511 -10.67 7.76 9.09
CA ILE A 511 -9.74 6.83 8.43
C ILE A 511 -8.48 6.66 9.30
N GLY A 512 -7.89 7.73 9.81
CA GLY A 512 -6.71 7.65 10.66
C GLY A 512 -6.98 6.93 11.99
N ALA A 513 -8.12 7.18 12.64
CA ALA A 513 -8.54 6.42 13.82
C ALA A 513 -8.72 4.92 13.51
N ASN A 514 -9.30 4.57 12.36
CA ASN A 514 -9.39 3.19 11.92
C ASN A 514 -8.02 2.57 11.62
N ILE A 515 -7.02 3.34 11.16
CA ILE A 515 -5.66 2.85 10.96
C ILE A 515 -4.98 2.58 12.31
N ILE A 516 -5.20 3.44 13.31
CA ILE A 516 -4.67 3.28 14.67
C ILE A 516 -5.21 1.99 15.29
N ASP A 517 -6.53 1.78 15.27
CA ASP A 517 -7.19 0.58 15.85
C ASP A 517 -6.82 -0.72 15.11
N GLN A 518 -6.37 -0.66 13.85
CA GLN A 518 -5.79 -1.86 13.21
C GLN A 518 -4.40 -2.19 13.75
N TYR A 519 -3.63 -1.16 14.12
CA TYR A 519 -2.23 -1.27 14.50
C TYR A 519 -2.04 -1.61 15.98
N ASP A 520 -2.83 -1.02 16.87
CA ASP A 520 -2.68 -1.28 18.31
C ASP A 520 -3.02 -2.73 18.66
N SER A 521 -2.70 -3.14 19.88
CA SER A 521 -2.90 -4.53 20.32
C SER A 521 -4.16 -4.75 21.14
N ASP A 522 -4.92 -3.69 21.41
CA ASP A 522 -6.06 -3.75 22.31
C ASP A 522 -7.36 -3.91 21.51
N GLY A 523 -8.47 -3.44 22.02
CA GLY A 523 -9.79 -3.56 21.38
C GLY A 523 -10.69 -2.40 21.77
N TYR A 524 -10.09 -1.29 22.22
CA TYR A 524 -10.76 -0.08 22.67
C TYR A 524 -10.70 0.96 21.55
N PRO A 525 -11.86 1.37 21.01
CA PRO A 525 -11.89 2.31 19.90
C PRO A 525 -11.19 3.64 20.18
N THR A 526 -10.30 4.06 19.27
CA THR A 526 -9.66 5.37 19.33
C THR A 526 -10.69 6.48 19.06
N ALA A 527 -10.83 7.45 19.96
CA ALA A 527 -11.70 8.61 19.77
C ALA A 527 -10.89 9.89 19.53
N ILE A 528 -11.14 10.57 18.41
CA ILE A 528 -10.46 11.82 18.00
C ILE A 528 -11.50 12.90 17.72
N TYR A 529 -11.44 13.98 18.49
CA TYR A 529 -12.30 15.15 18.36
C TYR A 529 -11.65 16.20 17.45
N LEU A 530 -12.45 16.76 16.53
CA LEU A 530 -12.11 17.94 15.74
C LEU A 530 -13.13 19.03 16.02
N ASP A 531 -12.70 20.22 16.41
CA ASP A 531 -13.63 21.29 16.78
C ASP A 531 -14.20 21.99 15.53
N LYS A 532 -14.94 21.27 14.69
CA LYS A 532 -15.36 21.77 13.38
C LYS A 532 -16.53 22.74 13.48
N HIS A 533 -17.50 22.46 14.34
CA HIS A 533 -18.73 23.26 14.48
C HIS A 533 -18.81 24.04 15.80
N ALA A 534 -17.74 24.08 16.60
CA ALA A 534 -17.72 24.70 17.94
C ALA A 534 -18.87 24.15 18.81
N ALA A 535 -18.86 22.83 19.03
CA ALA A 535 -19.97 22.09 19.65
C ALA A 535 -20.48 22.77 20.94
N SER A 536 -21.78 23.06 20.99
CA SER A 536 -22.41 23.80 22.10
C SER A 536 -22.85 22.88 23.25
N ASN A 537 -22.90 21.57 23.00
CA ASN A 537 -23.34 20.56 23.95
C ASN A 537 -22.64 19.20 23.73
N ALA A 538 -22.83 18.28 24.68
CA ALA A 538 -22.16 16.98 24.67
C ALA A 538 -22.57 16.09 23.47
N VAL A 539 -23.80 16.22 22.96
CA VAL A 539 -24.29 15.42 21.82
C VAL A 539 -23.70 15.92 20.50
N GLU A 540 -23.63 17.23 20.30
CA GLU A 540 -22.96 17.84 19.15
C GLU A 540 -21.48 17.45 19.07
N ARG A 541 -20.81 17.42 20.23
CA ARG A 541 -19.41 16.95 20.31
C ARG A 541 -19.23 15.54 19.77
N LEU A 542 -20.23 14.66 19.89
CA LEU A 542 -20.17 13.30 19.34
C LEU A 542 -20.18 13.28 17.81
N TYR A 543 -20.86 14.24 17.18
CA TYR A 543 -20.94 14.32 15.71
C TYR A 543 -19.60 14.74 15.10
N ASP A 544 -18.81 15.50 15.85
CA ASP A 544 -17.47 15.98 15.53
C ASP A 544 -16.35 15.06 16.05
N THR A 545 -16.71 13.89 16.60
CA THR A 545 -15.75 12.89 17.07
C THR A 545 -15.67 11.71 16.10
N ALA A 546 -14.47 11.48 15.58
CA ALA A 546 -14.12 10.26 14.87
C ALA A 546 -13.84 9.13 15.88
N PHE A 547 -14.47 7.97 15.68
CA PHE A 547 -14.23 6.75 16.47
C PHE A 547 -13.60 5.70 15.57
N GLY A 548 -12.54 5.03 16.01
CA GLY A 548 -11.97 3.94 15.25
C GLY A 548 -12.88 2.71 15.23
N THR A 549 -12.55 1.76 14.35
CA THR A 549 -13.36 0.57 14.08
C THR A 549 -12.66 -0.64 14.67
N GLU A 550 -13.27 -1.18 15.71
CA GLU A 550 -12.80 -2.36 16.41
C GLU A 550 -13.64 -3.60 16.16
N ASP A 551 -13.14 -4.73 16.63
CA ASP A 551 -13.85 -6.00 16.61
C ASP A 551 -14.96 -6.11 17.67
N LEU A 552 -15.93 -5.19 17.61
CA LEU A 552 -17.01 -5.02 18.59
C LEU A 552 -18.41 -5.16 17.95
N PRO A 553 -19.49 -5.29 18.74
CA PRO A 553 -20.85 -5.17 18.24
C PRO A 553 -21.15 -3.74 17.77
N TYR A 554 -22.01 -3.58 16.77
CA TYR A 554 -22.45 -2.27 16.25
C TYR A 554 -23.97 -2.20 16.19
N LEU A 555 -24.55 -1.00 16.34
CA LEU A 555 -26.00 -0.81 16.28
C LEU A 555 -26.52 -0.88 14.84
N TYR A 556 -27.00 -2.02 14.39
CA TYR A 556 -27.35 -2.19 12.98
C TYR A 556 -28.71 -1.58 12.59
N ARG A 557 -29.75 -1.86 13.37
CA ARG A 557 -31.13 -1.44 13.07
C ARG A 557 -31.91 -1.12 14.34
N LEU A 558 -32.97 -0.33 14.17
CA LEU A 558 -34.02 -0.12 15.17
C LEU A 558 -35.34 -0.66 14.65
N MET A 559 -35.91 -1.62 15.36
CA MET A 559 -37.23 -2.18 15.05
C MET A 559 -38.31 -1.35 15.75
N HIS A 560 -39.29 -0.87 14.99
CA HIS A 560 -40.38 -0.07 15.51
C HIS A 560 -41.53 -1.01 15.90
N ILE A 561 -41.82 -1.10 17.18
CA ILE A 561 -42.92 -1.90 17.74
C ILE A 561 -44.03 -0.93 18.12
N LEU A 562 -45.13 -0.94 17.36
CA LEU A 562 -46.30 -0.09 17.60
C LEU A 562 -47.46 -0.97 18.08
N PHE A 563 -48.20 -0.52 19.09
CA PHE A 563 -49.30 -1.31 19.66
C PHE A 563 -50.53 -0.47 19.97
N THR A 564 -51.67 -1.15 20.06
CA THR A 564 -52.97 -0.62 20.50
C THR A 564 -53.61 -1.59 21.46
N TYR A 565 -54.26 -1.07 22.50
CA TYR A 565 -54.91 -1.83 23.55
C TYR A 565 -56.44 -1.73 23.47
N LYS A 566 -57.09 -2.74 24.09
CA LYS A 566 -58.54 -2.93 24.23
C LYS A 566 -59.29 -1.63 24.55
N VAL A 567 -60.43 -1.48 23.88
CA VAL A 567 -61.42 -0.45 24.16
C VAL A 567 -61.97 -0.64 25.59
N THR A 568 -61.70 0.31 26.50
CA THR A 568 -62.14 0.24 27.90
C THR A 568 -63.61 0.62 28.08
N ASN A 569 -64.23 1.27 27.10
CA ASN A 569 -65.63 1.69 27.15
C ASN A 569 -66.28 1.57 25.75
N ALA A 570 -67.32 0.74 25.64
CA ALA A 570 -68.04 0.49 24.39
C ALA A 570 -68.81 1.71 23.84
N GLN A 571 -69.13 2.69 24.69
CA GLN A 571 -69.87 3.91 24.34
C GLN A 571 -68.93 5.02 23.83
N THR A 572 -67.76 5.22 24.45
CA THR A 572 -66.78 6.23 24.04
C THR A 572 -65.71 5.70 23.09
N ARG A 573 -65.61 4.38 22.93
CA ARG A 573 -64.62 3.68 22.10
C ARG A 573 -63.16 3.97 22.48
N ALA A 574 -62.92 4.48 23.69
CA ALA A 574 -61.60 4.89 24.16
C ALA A 574 -60.63 3.70 24.27
N GLY A 575 -59.44 3.84 23.68
CA GLY A 575 -58.35 2.86 23.72
C GLY A 575 -57.00 3.51 24.07
N GLN A 576 -55.95 2.70 24.21
CA GLN A 576 -54.57 3.18 24.42
C GLN A 576 -53.66 2.78 23.26
N ALA A 577 -52.75 3.64 22.87
CA ALA A 577 -51.72 3.37 21.87
C ALA A 577 -50.34 3.72 22.43
N GLY A 578 -49.31 3.00 22.01
CA GLY A 578 -47.94 3.31 22.37
C GLY A 578 -46.94 2.70 21.40
N GLY A 579 -45.65 2.87 21.69
CA GLY A 579 -44.61 2.20 20.91
C GLY A 579 -43.24 2.14 21.57
N TRP A 580 -42.42 1.27 20.99
CA TRP A 580 -41.07 0.99 21.42
C TRP A 580 -40.10 0.91 20.24
N LEU A 581 -38.84 1.26 20.49
CA LEU A 581 -37.72 1.05 19.59
C LEU A 581 -36.85 -0.07 20.13
N GLN A 582 -36.88 -1.24 19.47
CA GLN A 582 -36.04 -2.38 19.84
C GLN A 582 -34.73 -2.34 19.05
N PRO A 583 -33.57 -2.25 19.72
CA PRO A 583 -32.27 -2.29 19.05
C PRO A 583 -31.90 -3.66 18.51
N GLN A 584 -31.22 -3.67 17.37
CA GLN A 584 -30.58 -4.83 16.78
C GLN A 584 -29.07 -4.58 16.66
N VAL A 585 -28.25 -5.48 17.21
CA VAL A 585 -26.78 -5.38 17.21
C VAL A 585 -26.15 -6.41 16.28
N TRP A 586 -25.00 -6.08 15.69
CA TRP A 586 -24.26 -6.97 14.80
C TRP A 586 -22.76 -6.66 14.83
N ASN A 587 -21.92 -7.69 14.89
CA ASN A 587 -20.49 -7.58 14.63
C ASN A 587 -20.18 -8.09 13.20
N PRO A 588 -19.84 -7.20 12.25
CA PRO A 588 -19.61 -7.57 10.85
C PRO A 588 -18.23 -8.17 10.58
N HIS A 589 -17.35 -8.30 11.58
CA HIS A 589 -15.97 -8.73 11.40
C HIS A 589 -15.79 -10.25 11.51
N GLN A 590 -14.68 -10.75 10.95
CA GLN A 590 -14.21 -12.11 11.23
C GLN A 590 -13.79 -12.26 12.70
N GLN A 591 -13.70 -13.49 13.20
CA GLN A 591 -13.11 -13.72 14.53
C GLN A 591 -11.69 -13.11 14.59
N PRO A 592 -11.32 -12.51 15.73
CA PRO A 592 -10.06 -11.81 15.88
C PRO A 592 -8.91 -12.82 15.91
N GLN A 593 -7.77 -12.41 15.38
CA GLN A 593 -6.52 -13.17 15.41
C GLN A 593 -6.05 -13.50 16.84
N THR A 594 -6.28 -12.57 17.77
CA THR A 594 -5.82 -12.65 19.15
C THR A 594 -7.03 -12.57 20.09
N PRO A 595 -7.74 -13.67 20.36
CA PRO A 595 -8.95 -13.66 21.19
C PRO A 595 -8.74 -13.15 22.63
N GLY A 596 -7.49 -13.06 23.10
CA GLY A 596 -7.10 -12.62 24.43
C GLY A 596 -6.66 -11.15 24.57
N ALA A 597 -6.73 -10.35 23.51
CA ALA A 597 -6.49 -8.90 23.61
C ALA A 597 -7.50 -8.24 24.58
N GLU A 598 -7.01 -7.31 25.41
CA GLU A 598 -7.85 -6.52 26.31
C GLU A 598 -8.89 -5.76 25.49
N ARG A 599 -10.16 -5.87 25.89
CA ARG A 599 -11.28 -5.30 25.12
C ARG A 599 -12.49 -5.08 26.02
N PRO A 600 -13.42 -4.21 25.61
CA PRO A 600 -14.67 -4.04 26.34
C PRO A 600 -15.57 -5.28 26.28
N THR A 601 -16.24 -5.57 27.39
CA THR A 601 -17.21 -6.68 27.52
C THR A 601 -18.61 -6.22 27.91
N GLU A 602 -18.73 -5.06 28.56
CA GLU A 602 -20.00 -4.46 28.97
C GLU A 602 -20.33 -3.27 28.06
N PHE A 603 -21.56 -3.27 27.52
CA PHE A 603 -22.03 -2.27 26.57
C PHE A 603 -23.34 -1.64 27.05
N ARG A 604 -23.56 -0.40 26.64
CA ARG A 604 -24.81 0.34 26.89
C ARG A 604 -25.23 1.11 25.65
N ILE A 605 -26.51 1.07 25.34
CA ILE A 605 -27.14 1.98 24.38
C ILE A 605 -27.75 3.12 25.19
N SER A 606 -27.26 4.33 24.99
CA SER A 606 -27.86 5.58 25.50
C SER A 606 -28.64 6.26 24.38
N THR A 607 -29.78 6.84 24.74
CA THR A 607 -30.67 7.56 23.81
C THR A 607 -30.66 9.03 24.19
N HIS A 608 -30.60 9.91 23.19
CA HIS A 608 -30.64 11.37 23.37
C HIS A 608 -31.75 11.97 22.51
N GLY A 609 -32.24 13.14 22.93
CA GLY A 609 -33.36 13.84 22.32
C GLY A 609 -34.71 13.43 22.87
N LYS A 610 -35.78 13.76 22.13
CA LYS A 610 -37.16 13.59 22.57
C LYS A 610 -37.98 12.89 21.51
N ALA A 611 -38.79 11.92 21.93
CA ALA A 611 -39.72 11.22 21.05
C ALA A 611 -41.13 11.20 21.65
N ARG A 612 -42.13 11.02 20.79
CA ARG A 612 -43.51 10.77 21.21
C ARG A 612 -44.21 9.78 20.28
N ILE A 613 -45.36 9.29 20.71
CA ILE A 613 -46.29 8.56 19.85
C ILE A 613 -47.34 9.52 19.30
N GLU A 614 -47.65 9.37 18.02
CA GLU A 614 -48.76 10.04 17.37
C GLU A 614 -49.77 9.01 16.86
N TRP A 615 -51.04 9.32 17.07
CA TRP A 615 -52.19 8.58 16.59
C TRP A 615 -53.05 9.47 15.70
N SER A 616 -53.67 8.89 14.68
CA SER A 616 -54.63 9.56 13.80
C SER A 616 -55.61 8.55 13.19
N GLU A 617 -56.73 9.02 12.65
CA GLU A 617 -57.63 8.24 11.82
C GLU A 617 -57.32 8.57 10.36
N THR A 618 -57.09 7.54 9.56
CA THR A 618 -56.64 7.68 8.18
C THR A 618 -57.67 8.40 7.30
N THR A 619 -58.96 8.33 7.66
CA THR A 619 -60.08 8.89 6.89
C THR A 619 -60.59 10.23 7.40
N ILE A 620 -60.08 10.74 8.54
CA ILE A 620 -60.52 12.02 9.12
C ILE A 620 -59.35 13.01 9.14
N PRO A 621 -59.43 14.11 8.36
CA PRO A 621 -58.46 15.20 8.45
C PRO A 621 -58.38 15.75 9.87
N ASN A 622 -57.17 15.92 10.41
CA ASN A 622 -56.89 16.53 11.72
C ASN A 622 -57.31 15.74 12.98
N SER A 623 -57.61 14.44 12.91
CA SER A 623 -57.92 13.63 14.11
C SER A 623 -56.68 13.26 14.95
N LYS A 624 -55.60 14.05 14.87
CA LYS A 624 -54.29 13.72 15.42
C LYS A 624 -54.29 13.86 16.94
N VAL A 625 -53.90 12.80 17.64
CA VAL A 625 -53.63 12.80 19.08
C VAL A 625 -52.16 12.45 19.29
N VAL A 626 -51.50 13.12 20.23
CA VAL A 626 -50.08 12.91 20.54
C VAL A 626 -49.92 12.55 22.02
N SER A 627 -48.94 11.70 22.34
CA SER A 627 -48.55 11.44 23.73
C SER A 627 -47.79 12.63 24.31
N ALA A 628 -47.56 12.60 25.62
CA ALA A 628 -46.49 13.40 26.22
C ALA A 628 -45.14 13.02 25.59
N ASP A 629 -44.24 13.99 25.55
CA ASP A 629 -42.88 13.79 25.05
C ASP A 629 -42.09 12.96 26.07
N VAL A 630 -41.42 11.91 25.60
CA VAL A 630 -40.41 11.19 26.37
C VAL A 630 -39.09 11.90 26.14
N ASP A 631 -38.54 12.49 27.20
CA ASP A 631 -37.27 13.20 27.20
C ASP A 631 -36.16 12.25 27.65
N TYR A 632 -35.28 11.85 26.73
CA TYR A 632 -34.20 10.91 27.03
C TYR A 632 -32.99 11.57 27.69
N ASP A 633 -32.92 12.90 27.63
CA ASP A 633 -31.87 13.70 28.28
C ASP A 633 -32.26 14.14 29.71
N ALA A 634 -33.44 13.73 30.20
CA ALA A 634 -33.87 13.98 31.59
C ALA A 634 -33.01 13.21 32.61
N ASP A 635 -33.01 13.62 33.88
CA ASP A 635 -32.32 12.93 34.98
C ASP A 635 -33.37 12.22 35.90
N PRO A 636 -33.34 10.88 36.05
CA PRO A 636 -32.43 9.93 35.40
C PRO A 636 -32.74 9.73 33.91
N PRO A 637 -31.73 9.39 33.07
CA PRO A 637 -31.92 9.22 31.63
C PRO A 637 -32.92 8.11 31.31
N ALA A 638 -34.00 8.46 30.64
CA ALA A 638 -34.91 7.47 30.08
C ALA A 638 -34.24 6.75 28.90
N GLY A 639 -34.47 5.44 28.73
CA GLY A 639 -34.07 4.76 27.49
C GLY A 639 -32.62 4.26 27.41
N GLN A 640 -32.06 3.78 28.52
CA GLN A 640 -30.79 3.05 28.53
C GLN A 640 -31.00 1.53 28.44
N VAL A 641 -30.21 0.85 27.61
CA VAL A 641 -30.20 -0.62 27.49
C VAL A 641 -28.78 -1.14 27.65
N THR A 642 -28.54 -2.06 28.59
CA THR A 642 -27.22 -2.67 28.82
C THR A 642 -27.17 -4.11 28.34
N PHE A 643 -26.02 -4.53 27.83
CA PHE A 643 -25.78 -5.92 27.43
C PHE A 643 -24.29 -6.25 27.48
N SER A 644 -23.98 -7.54 27.59
CA SER A 644 -22.61 -8.04 27.58
C SER A 644 -22.30 -8.72 26.25
N ALA A 645 -21.06 -8.59 25.80
CA ALA A 645 -20.57 -9.25 24.59
C ALA A 645 -19.16 -9.81 24.80
N THR A 646 -18.89 -10.93 24.14
CA THR A 646 -17.56 -11.53 24.02
C THR A 646 -17.04 -11.41 22.59
N ALA A 647 -15.78 -11.79 22.37
CA ALA A 647 -15.15 -11.86 21.06
C ALA A 647 -15.90 -12.75 20.03
N SER A 648 -16.85 -13.61 20.42
CA SER A 648 -17.65 -14.42 19.49
C SER A 648 -19.10 -13.96 19.36
N SER A 649 -19.51 -12.97 20.14
CA SER A 649 -20.91 -12.55 20.22
C SER A 649 -21.36 -11.79 18.97
N PHE A 650 -22.61 -12.00 18.56
CA PHE A 650 -23.31 -11.24 17.52
C PHE A 650 -22.68 -11.24 16.12
N ARG A 651 -21.88 -12.25 15.74
CA ARG A 651 -21.19 -12.28 14.44
C ARG A 651 -22.02 -12.82 13.30
N ASP A 652 -22.69 -13.95 13.49
CA ASP A 652 -23.25 -14.75 12.38
C ASP A 652 -24.27 -13.95 11.57
N GLN A 653 -25.11 -13.21 12.29
CA GLN A 653 -26.19 -12.39 11.78
C GLN A 653 -26.54 -11.28 12.78
N PRO A 654 -27.33 -10.26 12.38
CA PRO A 654 -27.83 -9.25 13.29
C PRO A 654 -28.84 -9.83 14.29
N ILE A 655 -28.71 -9.48 15.56
CA ILE A 655 -29.50 -10.05 16.66
C ILE A 655 -30.24 -8.94 17.38
N SER A 656 -31.55 -9.13 17.58
CA SER A 656 -32.37 -8.19 18.37
C SER A 656 -32.11 -8.39 19.86
N LEU A 657 -32.07 -7.29 20.61
CA LEU A 657 -31.91 -7.36 22.06
C LEU A 657 -33.21 -7.83 22.73
N THR A 658 -33.06 -8.79 23.62
CA THR A 658 -34.12 -9.47 24.38
C THR A 658 -33.63 -9.72 25.81
N VAL A 659 -34.53 -10.12 26.71
CA VAL A 659 -34.16 -10.42 28.11
C VAL A 659 -33.17 -11.58 28.25
N SER A 660 -32.94 -12.35 27.18
CA SER A 660 -32.01 -13.48 27.15
C SER A 660 -30.57 -13.09 26.78
N ASN A 661 -30.35 -11.91 26.20
CA ASN A 661 -29.03 -11.44 25.75
C ASN A 661 -28.71 -10.00 26.18
N ALA A 662 -29.61 -9.35 26.91
CA ALA A 662 -29.38 -8.07 27.57
C ALA A 662 -29.17 -8.29 29.08
N ASP A 663 -28.34 -7.45 29.70
CA ASP A 663 -28.11 -7.48 31.13
C ASP A 663 -29.31 -6.88 31.87
N ALA A 664 -29.55 -7.36 33.09
CA ALA A 664 -30.79 -7.17 33.87
C ALA A 664 -31.51 -5.83 33.62
N PRO A 665 -32.81 -5.83 33.30
CA PRO A 665 -33.49 -4.64 32.82
C PRO A 665 -33.55 -3.58 33.92
N ARG A 666 -32.84 -2.46 33.74
CA ARG A 666 -32.98 -1.33 34.65
C ARG A 666 -34.24 -0.49 34.45
N GLU A 667 -34.96 -0.62 33.34
CA GLU A 667 -36.38 -0.18 33.26
C GLU A 667 -37.23 -1.02 32.29
N ILE A 668 -37.73 -2.17 32.74
CA ILE A 668 -39.08 -2.59 32.29
C ILE A 668 -40.02 -1.58 32.95
N ASN A 669 -40.45 -0.57 32.18
CA ASN A 669 -41.41 0.43 32.63
C ASN A 669 -42.53 -0.23 33.45
N LYS A 670 -42.65 0.18 34.73
CA LYS A 670 -43.77 -0.20 35.59
C LYS A 670 -45.03 0.32 34.92
N TRP A 671 -45.81 -0.61 34.41
CA TRP A 671 -47.16 -0.34 33.99
C TRP A 671 -47.97 0.25 35.14
N SER A 672 -48.93 1.11 34.82
CA SER A 672 -50.01 1.46 35.75
C SER A 672 -50.84 0.20 36.02
N SER A 673 -50.49 -0.54 37.06
CA SER A 673 -51.23 -1.54 37.88
C SER A 673 -52.27 -2.51 37.25
N SER A 674 -52.53 -2.53 35.94
CA SER A 674 -53.68 -3.23 35.36
C SER A 674 -53.34 -4.18 34.22
N TYR A 675 -52.06 -4.39 33.90
CA TYR A 675 -51.64 -5.46 33.00
C TYR A 675 -50.16 -5.80 33.30
N ASN A 676 -49.71 -7.00 32.92
CA ASN A 676 -48.31 -7.43 32.97
C ASN A 676 -47.89 -8.00 31.59
N PRO A 677 -46.85 -7.49 30.91
CA PRO A 677 -46.41 -8.03 29.63
C PRO A 677 -45.98 -9.50 29.71
N ASP A 678 -45.78 -10.04 30.92
CA ASP A 678 -45.53 -11.46 31.20
C ASP A 678 -46.63 -12.41 30.69
N THR A 679 -47.87 -11.96 30.49
CA THR A 679 -48.95 -12.85 30.04
C THR A 679 -49.07 -12.98 28.52
N LEU A 680 -48.34 -12.17 27.74
CA LEU A 680 -48.40 -12.17 26.27
C LEU A 680 -47.22 -12.87 25.61
N PHE A 681 -46.13 -13.12 26.35
CA PHE A 681 -44.92 -13.76 25.83
C PHE A 681 -44.60 -14.99 26.70
N PRO A 682 -44.56 -16.22 26.15
CA PRO A 682 -44.07 -17.36 26.90
C PRO A 682 -42.64 -17.08 27.39
N THR A 683 -42.36 -17.50 28.62
CA THR A 683 -41.08 -17.34 29.34
C THR A 683 -39.88 -17.60 28.42
N GLY A 684 -39.02 -16.58 28.23
CA GLY A 684 -37.74 -16.68 27.50
C GLY A 684 -37.57 -15.75 26.29
N ASN A 685 -38.63 -15.12 25.76
CA ASN A 685 -38.58 -14.30 24.53
C ASN A 685 -39.11 -12.85 24.69
N ARG A 686 -38.98 -12.26 25.88
CA ARG A 686 -39.40 -10.86 26.11
C ARG A 686 -38.40 -9.91 25.43
N PHE A 687 -38.90 -8.95 24.65
CA PHE A 687 -38.06 -7.95 23.98
C PHE A 687 -37.53 -6.90 24.97
N VAL A 688 -36.36 -6.31 24.66
CA VAL A 688 -35.80 -5.16 25.37
C VAL A 688 -35.81 -3.97 24.42
N ALA A 689 -36.46 -2.88 24.80
CA ALA A 689 -36.72 -1.77 23.89
C ALA A 689 -36.87 -0.44 24.63
N ILE A 690 -36.64 0.64 23.90
CA ILE A 690 -36.70 2.02 24.38
C ILE A 690 -38.15 2.53 24.23
N ASN A 691 -38.75 3.01 25.32
CA ASN A 691 -40.13 3.51 25.35
C ASN A 691 -40.22 4.87 24.65
N THR A 692 -41.22 5.05 23.79
CA THR A 692 -41.46 6.30 23.03
C THR A 692 -42.75 7.01 23.44
N GLY A 693 -43.41 6.54 24.49
CA GLY A 693 -44.61 7.15 25.06
C GLY A 693 -45.86 6.29 24.88
N THR A 694 -46.91 6.65 25.63
CA THR A 694 -48.25 6.06 25.55
C THR A 694 -49.28 7.18 25.53
N LEU A 695 -50.34 7.02 24.76
CA LEU A 695 -51.48 7.94 24.71
C LEU A 695 -52.81 7.19 24.80
N THR A 696 -53.85 7.91 25.17
CA THR A 696 -55.24 7.48 25.02
C THR A 696 -55.85 8.10 23.76
N PHE A 697 -56.69 7.35 23.05
CA PHE A 697 -57.38 7.81 21.85
C PHE A 697 -58.85 7.39 21.88
N SER A 698 -59.70 8.00 21.06
CA SER A 698 -61.11 7.63 20.90
C SER A 698 -61.51 7.76 19.43
N PRO A 699 -61.71 6.64 18.71
CA PRO A 699 -62.03 6.67 17.29
C PRO A 699 -63.49 7.11 17.05
N SER A 700 -63.71 7.83 15.96
CA SER A 700 -65.01 8.36 15.52
C SER A 700 -66.03 7.26 15.24
N ALA A 701 -65.57 6.13 14.67
CA ALA A 701 -66.39 5.02 14.20
C ALA A 701 -65.84 3.66 14.67
N ALA A 702 -66.74 2.71 14.93
CA ALA A 702 -66.38 1.30 14.98
C ALA A 702 -65.83 0.90 13.60
N GLY A 703 -64.63 0.32 13.56
CA GLY A 703 -63.95 -0.04 12.32
C GLY A 703 -63.21 1.10 11.62
N ALA A 704 -63.03 2.26 12.27
CA ALA A 704 -62.21 3.35 11.72
C ALA A 704 -60.77 2.87 11.45
N SER A 705 -60.21 3.25 10.30
CA SER A 705 -58.81 2.98 9.98
C SER A 705 -57.91 3.94 10.77
N ILE A 706 -56.90 3.40 11.45
CA ILE A 706 -56.02 4.19 12.34
C ILE A 706 -54.56 4.18 11.88
N GLY A 707 -53.93 5.35 11.95
CA GLY A 707 -52.50 5.56 11.74
C GLY A 707 -51.77 5.71 13.06
N ARG A 708 -50.59 5.08 13.18
CA ARG A 708 -49.71 5.17 14.35
C ARG A 708 -48.28 5.41 13.93
N ARG A 709 -47.58 6.29 14.64
CA ARG A 709 -46.16 6.52 14.40
C ARG A 709 -45.43 6.97 15.65
N ILE A 710 -44.20 6.52 15.80
CA ILE A 710 -43.20 7.20 16.63
C ILE A 710 -42.89 8.51 15.90
N THR A 711 -42.67 9.62 16.59
CA THR A 711 -42.28 10.91 15.99
C THR A 711 -41.20 11.56 16.86
N PRO A 712 -39.99 11.78 16.33
CA PRO A 712 -38.99 12.64 16.95
C PRO A 712 -39.55 14.06 17.16
N VAL A 713 -39.34 14.61 18.35
CA VAL A 713 -39.66 16.00 18.71
C VAL A 713 -38.39 16.85 18.69
N SER A 714 -37.27 16.24 19.05
CA SER A 714 -35.91 16.70 18.73
C SER A 714 -35.19 15.57 17.98
N PRO A 715 -34.04 15.83 17.32
CA PRO A 715 -33.27 14.78 16.66
C PRO A 715 -32.89 13.68 17.65
N LEU A 716 -33.21 12.44 17.32
CA LEU A 716 -32.86 11.28 18.14
C LEU A 716 -31.46 10.80 17.77
N THR A 717 -30.62 10.64 18.79
CA THR A 717 -29.30 10.00 18.65
C THR A 717 -29.25 8.78 19.56
N PHE A 718 -28.89 7.64 18.99
CA PHE A 718 -28.60 6.42 19.75
C PHE A 718 -27.09 6.23 19.75
N VAL A 719 -26.52 6.17 20.95
CA VAL A 719 -25.08 6.05 21.16
C VAL A 719 -24.83 4.67 21.76
N LEU A 720 -24.03 3.87 21.07
CA LEU A 720 -23.51 2.64 21.63
C LEU A 720 -22.19 2.95 22.33
N GLU A 721 -22.18 2.63 23.62
CA GLU A 721 -21.11 2.90 24.56
C GLU A 721 -20.54 1.59 25.10
N TYR A 722 -19.25 1.57 25.39
CA TYR A 722 -18.61 0.50 26.13
C TYR A 722 -18.20 0.98 27.51
N ARG A 723 -18.12 0.08 28.49
CA ARG A 723 -17.59 0.41 29.81
C ARG A 723 -16.08 0.21 29.85
N ASP A 724 -15.34 1.28 30.14
CA ASP A 724 -13.88 1.24 30.26
C ASP A 724 -13.44 0.63 31.61
N ALA A 725 -12.13 0.38 31.77
CA ALA A 725 -11.54 -0.17 32.99
C ALA A 725 -11.73 0.75 34.22
N SER A 726 -11.99 2.06 34.04
CA SER A 726 -12.31 2.99 35.13
C SER A 726 -13.77 2.86 35.60
N GLY A 727 -14.59 2.10 34.87
CA GLY A 727 -16.01 1.93 35.10
C GLY A 727 -16.89 2.97 34.41
N THR A 728 -16.31 3.84 33.57
CA THR A 728 -17.00 4.91 32.84
C THR A 728 -17.45 4.42 31.48
N TYR A 729 -18.66 4.81 31.05
CA TYR A 729 -19.15 4.48 29.71
C TYR A 729 -18.60 5.47 28.67
N ARG A 730 -18.11 4.94 27.55
CA ARG A 730 -17.47 5.66 26.45
C ARG A 730 -18.19 5.40 25.13
N PRO A 731 -18.54 6.44 24.35
CA PRO A 731 -19.14 6.26 23.04
C PRO A 731 -18.14 5.66 22.05
N TYR A 732 -18.62 4.84 21.10
CA TYR A 732 -17.81 4.41 19.95
C TYR A 732 -18.59 4.20 18.66
N ASN A 733 -19.91 4.00 18.74
CA ASN A 733 -20.76 3.87 17.56
C ASN A 733 -22.04 4.70 17.74
N LEU A 734 -22.47 5.34 16.65
CA LEU A 734 -23.58 6.28 16.63
C LEU A 734 -24.58 5.88 15.57
N LEU A 735 -25.87 6.05 15.88
CA LEU A 735 -26.95 6.20 14.91
C LEU A 735 -27.60 7.55 15.22
N SER A 736 -27.19 8.59 14.50
CA SER A 736 -27.37 9.98 14.94
C SER A 736 -28.43 10.73 14.14
N ARG A 737 -28.94 11.80 14.76
CA ARG A 737 -29.71 12.87 14.07
C ARG A 737 -30.96 12.37 13.35
N LEU A 738 -31.57 11.29 13.85
CA LEU A 738 -32.80 10.74 13.30
C LEU A 738 -33.94 11.73 13.55
N TRP A 739 -34.60 12.15 12.47
CA TRP A 739 -35.63 13.18 12.50
C TRP A 739 -36.95 12.71 11.90
N LEU A 740 -36.87 11.81 10.92
CA LEU A 740 -38.04 11.27 10.26
C LEU A 740 -38.33 9.86 10.76
N SER A 741 -39.62 9.62 10.96
CA SER A 741 -40.14 8.31 11.33
C SER A 741 -41.35 8.01 10.46
N ASP A 742 -41.33 6.85 9.80
CA ASP A 742 -42.51 6.38 9.11
C ASP A 742 -43.51 5.78 10.09
N GLY A 743 -44.74 6.25 9.93
CA GLY A 743 -45.91 5.65 10.54
C GLY A 743 -46.42 4.46 9.77
N MET A 744 -47.10 3.58 10.49
CA MET A 744 -47.97 2.60 9.88
C MET A 744 -49.39 3.12 9.81
N ALA A 745 -49.90 3.31 8.60
CA ALA A 745 -51.33 3.30 8.33
C ALA A 745 -51.75 1.83 8.26
N THR A 746 -52.26 1.29 9.36
CA THR A 746 -52.91 -0.03 9.33
C THR A 746 -54.40 0.22 9.29
N SER A 747 -55.11 -0.37 8.33
CA SER A 747 -56.57 -0.50 8.39
C SER A 747 -56.94 -1.50 9.50
N ALA A 748 -56.53 -1.22 10.73
CA ALA A 748 -56.95 -1.95 11.91
C ALA A 748 -58.31 -1.39 12.31
N SER A 749 -59.36 -2.05 11.82
CA SER A 749 -60.74 -1.75 12.18
C SER A 749 -60.91 -1.92 13.70
N VAL A 750 -61.11 -0.83 14.45
CA VAL A 750 -61.42 -0.94 15.89
C VAL A 750 -62.82 -1.55 16.03
N SER A 751 -62.91 -2.89 16.11
CA SER A 751 -64.18 -3.56 16.35
C SER A 751 -64.61 -3.32 17.81
N PRO A 752 -65.84 -2.84 18.10
CA PRO A 752 -66.37 -2.73 19.46
C PRO A 752 -66.55 -4.10 20.13
N GLN A 753 -66.33 -5.20 19.40
CA GLN A 753 -66.37 -6.59 19.86
C GLN A 753 -65.02 -7.31 19.74
N ALA A 754 -63.88 -6.61 19.61
CA ALA A 754 -62.57 -7.26 19.70
C ALA A 754 -62.36 -7.78 21.14
N THR A 755 -62.65 -9.07 21.35
CA THR A 755 -62.38 -9.79 22.61
C THR A 755 -60.90 -10.07 22.83
N SER A 756 -60.06 -9.77 21.83
CA SER A 756 -58.61 -9.89 21.85
C SER A 756 -57.92 -8.56 21.57
N ASN A 757 -56.72 -8.39 22.12
CA ASN A 757 -55.84 -7.26 21.85
C ASN A 757 -55.54 -7.19 20.33
N ASP A 758 -56.10 -6.21 19.62
CA ASP A 758 -55.72 -5.90 18.23
C ASP A 758 -54.44 -5.05 18.23
N GLY A 759 -53.33 -5.67 18.59
CA GLY A 759 -51.99 -5.12 18.42
C GLY A 759 -51.20 -6.07 17.52
N SER A 760 -50.58 -5.57 16.45
CA SER A 760 -49.51 -6.33 15.83
C SER A 760 -48.38 -6.43 16.86
N THR A 761 -48.26 -7.58 17.53
CA THR A 761 -47.15 -7.90 18.45
C THR A 761 -45.82 -8.11 17.71
N LEU A 762 -45.79 -7.82 16.40
CA LEU A 762 -44.64 -7.95 15.53
C LEU A 762 -44.10 -6.55 15.20
N PRO A 763 -42.77 -6.35 15.18
CA PRO A 763 -42.22 -5.17 14.57
C PRO A 763 -42.61 -5.19 13.09
N GLN A 764 -43.10 -4.07 12.58
CA GLN A 764 -43.62 -3.98 11.21
C GLN A 764 -42.94 -2.86 10.40
N VAL A 765 -42.25 -1.95 11.08
CA VAL A 765 -41.36 -0.93 10.48
C VAL A 765 -39.98 -1.08 11.11
N TYR A 766 -38.94 -0.79 10.34
CA TYR A 766 -37.59 -0.72 10.87
C TYR A 766 -36.79 0.38 10.20
N THR A 767 -35.83 0.92 10.94
CA THR A 767 -34.82 1.87 10.48
C THR A 767 -33.48 1.15 10.41
N VAL A 768 -32.79 1.24 9.27
CA VAL A 768 -31.58 0.47 8.98
C VAL A 768 -30.46 1.33 8.41
N ARG A 769 -29.23 1.05 8.87
CA ARG A 769 -28.03 1.58 8.22
C ARG A 769 -27.54 0.67 7.10
N PRO A 770 -26.98 1.24 6.02
CA PRO A 770 -26.28 0.47 5.00
C PRO A 770 -25.16 -0.39 5.56
N ASP A 771 -24.28 0.20 6.38
CA ASP A 771 -23.19 -0.46 7.10
C ASP A 771 -23.22 0.01 8.56
N PRO A 772 -23.24 -0.90 9.55
CA PRO A 772 -23.34 -0.50 10.96
C PRO A 772 -22.10 0.22 11.52
N ARG A 773 -20.97 0.23 10.81
CA ARG A 773 -19.73 0.86 11.26
C ARG A 773 -19.66 2.36 10.98
N THR A 774 -20.51 2.86 10.07
CA THR A 774 -20.58 4.29 9.72
C THR A 774 -22.01 4.80 9.83
N ASP A 775 -22.17 6.05 10.24
CA ASP A 775 -23.46 6.75 10.22
C ASP A 775 -23.58 7.72 9.03
N ARG A 776 -22.48 7.95 8.32
CA ARG A 776 -22.32 9.04 7.34
C ARG A 776 -23.37 9.08 6.23
N PHE A 777 -23.83 7.91 5.80
CA PHE A 777 -24.84 7.75 4.75
C PHE A 777 -26.28 7.71 5.29
N SER A 778 -26.43 8.08 6.57
CA SER A 778 -27.67 8.03 7.33
C SER A 778 -28.29 6.63 7.38
N SER A 779 -29.56 6.58 7.74
CA SER A 779 -30.39 5.39 7.74
C SER A 779 -31.56 5.54 6.77
N ALA A 780 -32.16 4.41 6.44
CA ALA A 780 -33.37 4.34 5.64
C ALA A 780 -34.42 3.46 6.32
N THR A 781 -35.67 3.61 5.90
CA THR A 781 -36.82 2.94 6.54
C THR A 781 -37.52 2.00 5.59
N SER A 782 -38.08 0.92 6.13
CA SER A 782 -38.96 0.05 5.36
C SER A 782 -40.02 -0.64 6.19
N PHE A 783 -41.01 -1.20 5.49
CA PHE A 783 -42.10 -1.99 6.04
C PHE A 783 -41.83 -3.48 5.85
N LEU A 784 -42.25 -4.28 6.82
CA LEU A 784 -42.26 -5.74 6.71
C LEU A 784 -43.55 -6.19 6.01
N SER A 785 -43.52 -6.33 4.68
CA SER A 785 -44.66 -6.80 3.89
C SER A 785 -44.68 -8.33 3.75
N TYR A 786 -45.79 -8.94 4.19
CA TYR A 786 -46.27 -10.32 3.92
C TYR A 786 -45.38 -11.51 4.34
N GLY A 787 -45.84 -12.31 5.32
CA GLY A 787 -45.35 -13.68 5.55
C GLY A 787 -44.68 -14.02 6.90
N VAL A 788 -44.87 -13.23 7.96
CA VAL A 788 -44.45 -13.63 9.32
C VAL A 788 -45.51 -14.56 9.94
N THR A 789 -45.24 -15.86 9.97
CA THR A 789 -46.11 -16.85 10.61
C THR A 789 -45.66 -17.05 12.07
N PHE A 790 -46.58 -16.90 13.04
CA PHE A 790 -46.32 -17.35 14.41
C PHE A 790 -46.21 -18.88 14.43
N ASN A 791 -45.03 -19.42 14.78
CA ASN A 791 -44.88 -20.86 15.01
C ASN A 791 -45.34 -21.20 16.43
N THR A 792 -46.60 -21.60 16.55
CA THR A 792 -47.24 -21.95 17.84
C THR A 792 -46.61 -23.15 18.53
N SER A 793 -45.87 -24.00 17.81
CA SER A 793 -45.32 -25.26 18.32
C SER A 793 -43.98 -25.11 19.04
N ALA A 794 -43.25 -24.01 18.79
CA ALA A 794 -41.91 -23.79 19.33
C ALA A 794 -41.86 -22.79 20.51
N GLY A 795 -42.97 -22.11 20.85
CA GLY A 795 -42.97 -21.04 21.86
C GLY A 795 -42.05 -19.86 21.53
N ARG A 796 -41.63 -19.74 20.27
CA ARG A 796 -40.73 -18.71 19.77
C ARG A 796 -41.45 -17.82 18.76
N MET A 797 -41.19 -16.52 18.83
CA MET A 797 -41.34 -15.66 17.66
C MET A 797 -40.24 -16.09 16.67
N GLN A 798 -40.54 -17.05 15.80
CA GLN A 798 -39.68 -17.34 14.67
C GLN A 798 -39.91 -16.21 13.66
N MET A 799 -39.14 -15.12 13.79
CA MET A 799 -38.95 -14.19 12.69
C MET A 799 -38.49 -15.07 11.54
N GLY A 800 -39.33 -15.28 10.51
CA GLY A 800 -39.05 -16.29 9.50
C GLY A 800 -37.63 -16.12 8.95
N ASP A 801 -36.99 -17.23 8.58
CA ASP A 801 -35.59 -17.35 8.10
C ASP A 801 -35.16 -16.28 7.06
N ARG A 802 -36.13 -15.54 6.50
CA ARG A 802 -35.98 -14.48 5.53
C ARG A 802 -35.57 -13.10 6.10
N MET A 803 -35.78 -12.80 7.40
CA MET A 803 -35.25 -11.56 8.04
C MET A 803 -33.77 -11.67 8.42
N GLN A 804 -33.27 -12.89 8.55
CA GLN A 804 -31.87 -13.20 8.84
C GLN A 804 -30.99 -13.18 7.57
N ALA A 805 -31.61 -13.15 6.38
CA ALA A 805 -30.94 -13.24 5.07
C ALA A 805 -30.70 -11.88 4.37
N THR A 806 -31.00 -10.75 5.03
CA THR A 806 -31.21 -9.48 4.33
C THR A 806 -29.95 -8.66 4.13
N LEU A 807 -29.13 -8.89 3.10
CA LEU A 807 -28.46 -7.80 2.36
C LEU A 807 -27.94 -8.17 0.93
N ARG A 808 -27.51 -9.41 0.55
CA ARG A 808 -28.23 -10.42 -0.27
C ARG A 808 -27.24 -11.45 -0.87
N PRO A 809 -27.45 -12.77 -0.69
CA PRO A 809 -27.19 -13.75 -1.74
C PRO A 809 -28.55 -14.26 -2.28
N ASN A 810 -28.92 -13.77 -3.47
CA ASN A 810 -30.10 -14.08 -4.31
C ASN A 810 -31.18 -12.97 -4.40
N LYS A 811 -31.48 -12.58 -5.65
CA LYS A 811 -32.56 -11.71 -6.14
C LYS A 811 -33.97 -12.13 -5.71
N ASP A 812 -34.15 -13.40 -5.33
CA ASP A 812 -35.46 -14.00 -5.05
C ASP A 812 -36.04 -13.61 -3.67
N TYR A 813 -35.25 -13.08 -2.73
CA TYR A 813 -35.69 -12.81 -1.34
C TYR A 813 -36.21 -11.38 -1.07
N LYS A 814 -36.56 -10.61 -2.11
CA LYS A 814 -37.13 -9.22 -2.14
C LYS A 814 -37.53 -8.54 -0.80
N PHE A 815 -36.56 -8.19 0.06
CA PHE A 815 -36.71 -7.16 1.10
C PHE A 815 -36.06 -5.88 0.62
N ALA A 816 -36.89 -5.00 0.07
CA ALA A 816 -36.46 -3.70 -0.40
C ALA A 816 -36.63 -2.65 0.70
N ILE A 817 -35.74 -1.68 0.74
CA ILE A 817 -36.04 -0.40 1.39
C ILE A 817 -37.03 0.34 0.52
N THR A 818 -37.95 1.07 1.15
CA THR A 818 -39.07 1.70 0.45
C THR A 818 -39.15 3.20 0.70
N LYS A 819 -38.47 3.74 1.73
CA LYS A 819 -38.54 5.15 2.13
C LYS A 819 -37.24 5.67 2.75
N HIS A 820 -37.13 7.00 2.79
CA HIS A 820 -36.05 7.78 3.40
C HIS A 820 -34.63 7.35 2.97
N VAL A 821 -34.40 7.25 1.67
CA VAL A 821 -33.10 6.87 1.09
C VAL A 821 -32.29 8.10 0.67
N PRO A 822 -30.95 7.99 0.59
CA PRO A 822 -30.10 9.05 0.06
C PRO A 822 -30.55 9.59 -1.31
N ARG A 823 -30.28 10.87 -1.56
CA ARG A 823 -30.84 11.58 -2.72
C ARG A 823 -30.14 11.19 -4.00
N ALA A 824 -30.90 10.91 -5.06
CA ALA A 824 -30.32 10.63 -6.38
C ALA A 824 -29.50 11.81 -6.92
N SER A 825 -29.97 13.04 -6.68
CA SER A 825 -29.25 14.28 -7.03
C SER A 825 -27.91 14.44 -6.30
N SER A 826 -27.69 13.73 -5.19
CA SER A 826 -26.44 13.74 -4.41
C SER A 826 -25.45 12.66 -4.86
N GLY A 827 -25.65 12.04 -6.04
CA GLY A 827 -24.72 11.05 -6.60
C GLY A 827 -25.10 9.59 -6.33
N PHE A 828 -26.33 9.32 -5.91
CA PHE A 828 -26.84 7.96 -5.66
C PHE A 828 -27.67 7.47 -6.85
N THR A 829 -27.54 6.19 -7.19
CA THR A 829 -28.21 5.57 -8.33
C THR A 829 -28.97 4.31 -7.90
N TYR A 830 -30.19 4.16 -8.41
CA TYR A 830 -31.12 3.05 -8.10
C TYR A 830 -31.74 2.50 -9.39
N THR A 831 -31.62 1.20 -9.64
CA THR A 831 -32.07 0.55 -10.89
C THR A 831 -32.83 -0.74 -10.60
N PRO A 832 -33.96 -1.06 -11.28
CA PRO A 832 -34.78 -0.15 -12.06
C PRO A 832 -35.48 0.84 -11.11
N THR A 833 -35.89 1.98 -11.66
CA THR A 833 -36.49 3.11 -10.94
C THR A 833 -37.85 2.82 -10.25
N SER A 834 -38.26 1.55 -10.10
CA SER A 834 -39.56 1.18 -9.51
C SER A 834 -39.44 0.56 -8.10
N GLY A 835 -39.76 1.37 -7.09
CA GLY A 835 -40.37 0.97 -5.80
C GLY A 835 -39.54 0.18 -4.78
N ALA A 836 -38.35 -0.32 -5.11
CA ALA A 836 -37.57 -1.20 -4.25
C ALA A 836 -36.05 -0.92 -4.29
N PHE A 837 -35.46 -0.52 -3.15
CA PHE A 837 -34.02 -0.24 -3.01
C PHE A 837 -33.26 -1.36 -2.28
N PHE A 838 -32.02 -1.64 -2.68
CA PHE A 838 -31.19 -2.71 -2.14
C PHE A 838 -29.87 -2.17 -1.59
N ILE A 839 -29.87 -1.61 -0.37
CA ILE A 839 -28.66 -1.06 0.27
C ILE A 839 -27.49 -2.04 0.37
N GLY A 840 -27.74 -3.35 0.38
CA GLY A 840 -26.66 -4.34 0.39
C GLY A 840 -25.94 -4.46 -0.95
N SER A 841 -26.47 -3.93 -2.05
CA SER A 841 -25.72 -3.75 -3.31
C SER A 841 -24.54 -2.79 -3.15
N TRP A 842 -24.52 -1.95 -2.12
CA TRP A 842 -23.36 -1.10 -1.81
C TRP A 842 -22.15 -1.88 -1.30
N ALA A 843 -22.31 -3.16 -0.93
CA ALA A 843 -21.18 -4.05 -0.69
C ALA A 843 -20.37 -4.37 -1.95
N GLU A 844 -20.96 -4.17 -3.13
CA GLU A 844 -20.26 -4.21 -4.42
C GLU A 844 -20.00 -2.79 -4.96
N ASN A 845 -20.99 -1.90 -4.79
CA ASN A 845 -21.01 -0.55 -5.33
C ASN A 845 -20.66 -0.47 -6.83
N LEU A 846 -21.43 -1.19 -7.66
CA LEU A 846 -21.21 -1.28 -9.10
C LEU A 846 -22.36 -0.64 -9.89
N THR A 847 -22.02 0.01 -11.00
CA THR A 847 -22.99 0.57 -11.96
C THR A 847 -23.44 -0.46 -13.00
N GLY A 848 -24.65 -0.31 -13.55
CA GLY A 848 -25.12 -1.09 -14.70
C GLY A 848 -25.65 -2.50 -14.38
N LEU A 849 -25.73 -2.88 -13.11
CA LEU A 849 -26.40 -4.11 -12.67
C LEU A 849 -27.92 -3.87 -12.56
N ALA A 850 -28.73 -4.82 -13.04
CA ALA A 850 -30.18 -4.80 -12.85
C ALA A 850 -30.54 -4.98 -11.37
N ASP A 851 -31.63 -4.34 -10.90
CA ASP A 851 -32.10 -4.42 -9.51
C ASP A 851 -31.00 -4.05 -8.48
N SER A 852 -30.22 -3.00 -8.73
CA SER A 852 -29.06 -2.59 -7.92
C SER A 852 -29.14 -1.15 -7.38
N SER A 853 -28.39 -0.89 -6.31
CA SER A 853 -28.16 0.45 -5.76
C SER A 853 -26.65 0.71 -5.75
N SER A 854 -26.22 1.93 -6.09
CA SER A 854 -24.81 2.36 -6.09
C SER A 854 -24.69 3.86 -5.81
N TYR A 855 -23.47 4.35 -5.54
CA TYR A 855 -23.16 5.77 -5.41
C TYR A 855 -21.78 6.10 -5.99
N SER A 856 -21.62 7.32 -6.49
CA SER A 856 -20.32 7.87 -6.88
C SER A 856 -19.74 8.75 -5.78
N ASP A 857 -18.42 8.88 -5.70
CA ASP A 857 -17.78 9.86 -4.82
C ASP A 857 -17.90 11.29 -5.42
N VAL A 858 -17.50 12.33 -4.68
CA VAL A 858 -17.69 13.75 -5.06
C VAL A 858 -17.08 14.08 -6.43
N ASP A 859 -15.96 13.44 -6.79
CA ASP A 859 -15.36 13.54 -8.12
C ASP A 859 -16.14 12.83 -9.23
N GLY A 860 -17.26 12.17 -8.94
CA GLY A 860 -18.10 11.49 -9.92
C GLY A 860 -17.68 10.04 -10.21
N VAL A 861 -16.59 9.56 -9.63
CA VAL A 861 -16.12 8.18 -9.82
C VAL A 861 -16.91 7.23 -8.92
N THR A 862 -17.48 6.17 -9.51
CA THR A 862 -18.06 5.06 -8.74
C THR A 862 -16.97 4.06 -8.37
N ARG A 863 -16.37 4.24 -7.19
CA ARG A 863 -15.35 3.31 -6.67
C ARG A 863 -16.00 2.05 -6.10
N PRO A 864 -15.53 0.85 -6.47
CA PRO A 864 -16.13 -0.39 -5.99
C PRO A 864 -15.93 -0.57 -4.47
N ALA A 865 -16.78 -1.40 -3.87
CA ALA A 865 -16.65 -1.83 -2.47
C ALA A 865 -16.03 -3.24 -2.38
N ASP A 866 -15.75 -3.71 -1.17
CA ASP A 866 -14.90 -4.90 -0.95
C ASP A 866 -15.48 -6.21 -1.55
N GLY A 867 -16.78 -6.25 -1.87
CA GLY A 867 -17.46 -7.38 -2.50
C GLY A 867 -17.62 -7.31 -4.03
N PHE A 868 -17.04 -6.33 -4.71
CA PHE A 868 -17.37 -6.07 -6.12
C PHE A 868 -17.00 -7.19 -7.11
N ARG A 869 -15.97 -8.00 -6.80
CA ARG A 869 -15.56 -9.13 -7.66
C ARG A 869 -16.30 -10.43 -7.34
N ARG A 870 -17.50 -10.33 -6.76
CA ARG A 870 -18.29 -11.51 -6.43
C ARG A 870 -18.59 -12.38 -7.64
N ASN A 871 -18.75 -13.67 -7.41
CA ASN A 871 -19.29 -14.59 -8.39
C ASN A 871 -20.70 -15.03 -7.95
N ALA A 872 -21.71 -14.58 -8.69
CA ALA A 872 -23.12 -14.88 -8.42
C ALA A 872 -23.46 -16.38 -8.47
N SER A 873 -22.64 -17.20 -9.15
CA SER A 873 -22.86 -18.65 -9.31
C SER A 873 -22.31 -19.47 -8.14
N THR A 874 -21.29 -18.95 -7.44
CA THR A 874 -20.63 -19.65 -6.32
C THR A 874 -20.88 -18.97 -4.97
N GLY A 875 -21.46 -17.76 -4.96
CA GLY A 875 -21.69 -17.00 -3.72
C GLY A 875 -20.42 -16.35 -3.15
N ASP A 876 -19.30 -16.42 -3.87
CA ASP A 876 -18.00 -15.90 -3.47
C ASP A 876 -17.96 -14.37 -3.56
N GLY A 877 -17.26 -13.69 -2.64
CA GLY A 877 -16.98 -12.24 -2.71
C GLY A 877 -17.83 -11.34 -1.82
N ASN A 878 -17.89 -11.66 -0.53
CA ASN A 878 -18.57 -10.93 0.57
C ASN A 878 -20.05 -11.31 0.78
N LEU A 879 -20.25 -12.48 1.39
CA LEU A 879 -21.51 -12.78 2.06
C LEU A 879 -21.60 -11.94 3.33
N LEU A 880 -22.54 -10.98 3.33
CA LEU A 880 -22.82 -10.11 4.48
C LEU A 880 -23.26 -10.91 5.71
N TYR A 881 -23.82 -12.12 5.56
CA TYR A 881 -24.27 -12.98 6.68
C TYR A 881 -23.86 -14.44 6.50
N HIS A 882 -23.79 -15.16 7.62
CA HIS A 882 -23.64 -16.62 7.63
C HIS A 882 -25.03 -17.24 7.39
N THR A 883 -25.29 -17.85 6.24
CA THR A 883 -26.55 -18.55 6.00
C THR A 883 -26.54 -19.89 6.73
N ALA A 884 -26.95 -19.89 8.00
CA ALA A 884 -27.24 -21.12 8.74
C ALA A 884 -28.67 -21.63 8.46
N SER A 885 -29.25 -21.35 7.28
CA SER A 885 -30.55 -21.94 6.93
C SER A 885 -30.34 -23.44 6.66
N ALA A 886 -31.21 -24.28 7.23
CA ALA A 886 -31.26 -25.74 7.04
C ALA A 886 -31.47 -26.21 5.58
N SER A 887 -31.42 -25.30 4.62
CA SER A 887 -31.17 -25.57 3.21
C SER A 887 -29.99 -24.70 2.79
N PRO A 888 -28.79 -25.29 2.58
CA PRO A 888 -27.70 -24.63 1.89
C PRO A 888 -28.23 -24.06 0.58
N ILE A 889 -27.79 -22.87 0.19
CA ILE A 889 -27.86 -22.50 -1.23
C ILE A 889 -27.09 -23.60 -1.96
N ALA A 890 -27.76 -24.39 -2.79
CA ALA A 890 -27.14 -25.51 -3.48
C ALA A 890 -25.91 -25.01 -4.26
N GLY A 891 -24.72 -25.43 -3.84
CA GLY A 891 -23.44 -25.02 -4.44
C GLY A 891 -22.57 -24.07 -3.60
N VAL A 892 -23.10 -23.45 -2.54
CA VAL A 892 -22.33 -22.58 -1.62
C VAL A 892 -22.15 -23.31 -0.29
N GLY A 893 -21.02 -23.98 -0.11
CA GLY A 893 -20.70 -24.70 1.13
C GLY A 893 -20.61 -23.76 2.35
N ASN A 894 -20.59 -24.33 3.56
CA ASN A 894 -20.45 -23.67 4.88
C ASN A 894 -19.10 -22.92 5.08
N ALA A 895 -18.52 -22.30 4.05
CA ALA A 895 -17.18 -21.71 4.02
C ALA A 895 -17.16 -20.17 4.20
N SER A 896 -18.22 -19.59 4.76
CA SER A 896 -18.53 -18.15 4.71
C SER A 896 -17.73 -17.25 5.68
N ALA A 897 -16.91 -17.79 6.57
CA ALA A 897 -16.20 -17.02 7.61
C ALA A 897 -14.98 -16.24 7.09
N GLY A 898 -14.30 -16.71 6.03
CA GLY A 898 -13.03 -16.13 5.53
C GLY A 898 -13.16 -14.86 4.67
N TRP A 899 -14.35 -14.26 4.55
CA TRP A 899 -14.68 -13.26 3.54
C TRP A 899 -15.10 -11.90 4.08
N ARG A 900 -15.24 -11.78 5.41
CA ARG A 900 -15.59 -10.51 6.08
C ARG A 900 -14.34 -9.68 6.36
N PRO A 901 -14.47 -8.38 6.67
CA PRO A 901 -13.33 -7.57 7.08
C PRO A 901 -12.65 -8.15 8.33
N VAL A 902 -11.32 -8.09 8.36
CA VAL A 902 -10.48 -8.56 9.45
C VAL A 902 -10.02 -7.36 10.25
N ILE A 903 -10.04 -7.49 11.57
CA ILE A 903 -9.44 -6.55 12.51
C ILE A 903 -8.14 -7.18 13.02
N LEU A 904 -7.01 -6.53 12.76
CA LEU A 904 -5.68 -7.12 12.99
C LEU A 904 -5.29 -7.15 14.47
N ASN A 905 -5.49 -6.04 15.17
CA ASN A 905 -5.06 -5.77 16.55
C ASN A 905 -3.60 -6.18 16.80
N ARG A 906 -2.73 -5.69 15.91
CA ARG A 906 -1.28 -5.85 16.01
C ARG A 906 -0.55 -4.86 15.09
N PRO A 907 0.74 -4.56 15.36
CA PRO A 907 1.54 -3.76 14.47
C PRO A 907 1.54 -4.26 13.03
N PHE A 908 1.55 -3.32 12.08
CA PHE A 908 1.60 -3.63 10.66
C PHE A 908 2.93 -4.28 10.27
N ARG A 909 2.85 -5.29 9.40
CA ARG A 909 4.01 -5.99 8.83
C ARG A 909 4.34 -5.51 7.42
N SER A 910 3.43 -4.84 6.73
CA SER A 910 3.69 -4.22 5.42
C SER A 910 2.80 -3.00 5.26
N VAL A 911 3.21 -2.03 4.45
CA VAL A 911 2.39 -0.82 4.25
C VAL A 911 1.06 -1.18 3.59
N GLY A 912 1.04 -2.24 2.77
CA GLY A 912 -0.20 -2.76 2.20
C GLY A 912 -1.19 -3.32 3.21
N GLU A 913 -0.84 -3.53 4.49
CA GLU A 913 -1.82 -3.89 5.53
C GLU A 913 -2.76 -2.74 5.89
N LEU A 914 -2.48 -1.51 5.47
CA LEU A 914 -3.45 -0.41 5.53
C LEU A 914 -4.76 -0.75 4.79
N GLY A 915 -4.74 -1.66 3.81
CA GLY A 915 -5.93 -2.14 3.10
C GLY A 915 -6.97 -2.82 4.00
N TYR A 916 -6.64 -3.18 5.25
CA TYR A 916 -7.60 -3.69 6.23
C TYR A 916 -8.39 -2.58 6.95
N ALA A 917 -7.88 -1.34 6.98
CA ALA A 917 -8.51 -0.24 7.69
C ALA A 917 -9.79 0.24 7.00
N PHE A 918 -10.85 0.45 7.78
CA PHE A 918 -12.15 0.90 7.26
C PHE A 918 -12.09 2.34 6.71
N ARG A 919 -12.76 2.59 5.58
CA ARG A 919 -12.68 3.87 4.82
C ARG A 919 -13.75 4.90 5.22
N ASP A 920 -14.57 4.58 6.23
CA ASP A 920 -15.77 5.35 6.57
C ASP A 920 -16.77 5.48 5.40
N GLN A 921 -16.86 4.42 4.61
CA GLN A 921 -17.84 4.28 3.52
C GLN A 921 -18.45 2.87 3.57
N PRO A 922 -19.73 2.69 3.17
CA PRO A 922 -20.41 1.41 3.30
C PRO A 922 -19.62 0.27 2.66
N PHE A 923 -19.22 -0.71 3.48
CA PHE A 923 -18.50 -1.92 3.09
C PHE A 923 -17.19 -1.68 2.32
N LYS A 924 -16.50 -0.57 2.61
CA LYS A 924 -15.19 -0.24 2.03
C LYS A 924 -14.12 -0.17 3.10
N THR A 925 -13.08 -0.97 2.94
CA THR A 925 -11.76 -0.65 3.51
C THR A 925 -10.92 0.13 2.49
N LEU A 926 -9.77 0.67 2.91
CA LEU A 926 -8.82 1.32 2.00
C LEU A 926 -8.52 0.42 0.80
N ASP A 927 -8.50 0.98 -0.40
CA ASP A 927 -8.52 0.20 -1.64
C ASP A 927 -7.11 0.04 -2.23
N PHE A 928 -6.55 -1.17 -2.18
CA PHE A 928 -5.35 -1.54 -2.94
C PHE A 928 -5.64 -2.63 -3.99
N TRP A 929 -6.90 -2.76 -4.40
CA TRP A 929 -7.39 -3.89 -5.19
C TRP A 929 -8.07 -3.48 -6.49
N SER A 930 -8.67 -2.29 -6.53
CA SER A 930 -9.34 -1.74 -7.70
C SER A 930 -8.46 -0.76 -8.48
N LYS A 931 -8.83 -0.54 -9.73
CA LYS A 931 -8.12 0.36 -10.66
C LYS A 931 -8.40 1.85 -10.40
N ASP A 932 -9.49 2.13 -9.68
CA ASP A 932 -9.99 3.48 -9.42
C ASP A 932 -9.69 3.89 -7.96
N SER A 933 -8.75 3.21 -7.31
CA SER A 933 -8.32 3.47 -5.94
C SER A 933 -7.95 4.94 -5.75
N ALA A 934 -8.50 5.54 -4.69
CA ALA A 934 -8.11 6.86 -4.21
C ALA A 934 -7.03 6.81 -3.12
N ASP A 935 -6.64 5.61 -2.69
CA ASP A 935 -5.85 5.40 -1.48
C ASP A 935 -4.44 4.88 -1.82
N ALA A 936 -4.16 4.53 -3.08
CA ALA A 936 -2.90 3.91 -3.52
C ALA A 936 -1.61 4.68 -3.15
N ALA A 937 -1.70 6.00 -3.02
CA ALA A 937 -0.59 6.87 -2.62
C ALA A 937 -0.03 6.54 -1.22
N LEU A 938 -0.87 5.98 -0.33
CA LEU A 938 -0.48 5.59 1.02
C LEU A 938 0.68 4.58 1.03
N LEU A 939 0.80 3.76 -0.03
CA LEU A 939 1.92 2.83 -0.22
C LEU A 939 3.28 3.53 -0.38
N ASP A 940 3.28 4.79 -0.83
CA ASP A 940 4.48 5.56 -1.11
C ASP A 940 4.81 6.62 -0.05
N VAL A 941 3.82 7.03 0.75
CA VAL A 941 3.98 8.04 1.82
C VAL A 941 4.46 7.43 3.13
N PHE A 942 4.13 6.17 3.38
CA PHE A 942 4.45 5.48 4.63
C PHE A 942 5.58 4.44 4.48
N CYS A 943 6.30 4.20 5.59
CA CYS A 943 7.20 3.08 5.81
C CYS A 943 6.83 2.36 7.12
N ILE A 944 7.37 1.18 7.37
CA ILE A 944 6.95 0.38 8.53
C ILE A 944 7.70 0.80 9.79
N GLU A 945 9.03 0.88 9.72
CA GLU A 945 9.88 1.30 10.84
C GLU A 945 10.43 2.71 10.61
N GLU A 946 11.09 3.26 11.64
CA GLU A 946 11.91 4.47 11.58
C GLU A 946 13.15 4.25 10.70
N GLU A 947 12.92 4.07 9.40
CA GLU A 947 13.93 3.72 8.41
C GLU A 947 14.90 4.89 8.18
N PRO A 948 16.21 4.61 7.98
CA PRO A 948 17.19 5.64 7.66
C PRO A 948 16.87 6.33 6.32
N THR A 949 17.50 7.49 6.07
CA THR A 949 17.33 8.25 4.81
C THR A 949 17.66 7.41 3.56
N VAL A 950 18.55 6.43 3.69
CA VAL A 950 18.91 5.49 2.64
C VAL A 950 18.74 4.07 3.16
N VAL A 951 17.90 3.29 2.48
CA VAL A 951 17.52 1.93 2.85
C VAL A 951 18.16 0.96 1.87
N ALA A 952 18.78 -0.11 2.38
CA ALA A 952 19.37 -1.14 1.53
C ALA A 952 18.40 -2.30 1.27
N GLY A 953 18.61 -3.01 0.15
CA GLY A 953 17.85 -4.22 -0.16
C GLY A 953 16.41 -4.01 -0.66
N GLN A 954 16.07 -2.82 -1.16
CA GLN A 954 14.84 -2.61 -1.93
C GLN A 954 15.07 -2.92 -3.42
N LEU A 955 14.02 -3.33 -4.11
CA LEU A 955 14.08 -3.91 -5.46
C LEU A 955 13.43 -2.99 -6.49
N ASN A 956 14.12 -2.73 -7.60
CA ASN A 956 13.55 -2.13 -8.79
C ASN A 956 12.72 -3.17 -9.55
N LEU A 957 11.41 -3.14 -9.32
CA LEU A 957 10.46 -4.08 -9.93
C LEU A 957 10.43 -4.00 -11.46
N ASN A 958 10.83 -2.87 -12.04
CA ASN A 958 10.73 -2.68 -13.48
C ASN A 958 11.74 -3.47 -14.30
N ARG A 959 12.83 -3.93 -13.66
CA ARG A 959 13.90 -4.70 -14.31
C ARG A 959 14.23 -5.98 -13.56
N ALA A 960 13.49 -6.29 -12.50
CA ALA A 960 13.68 -7.51 -11.74
C ALA A 960 13.37 -8.74 -12.60
N PRO A 961 14.29 -9.74 -12.67
CA PRO A 961 13.99 -11.02 -13.31
C PRO A 961 12.82 -11.73 -12.63
N VAL A 962 12.04 -12.51 -13.39
CA VAL A 962 10.89 -13.28 -12.86
C VAL A 962 11.28 -14.09 -11.62
N SER A 963 12.43 -14.77 -11.64
CA SER A 963 12.92 -15.56 -10.50
C SER A 963 13.14 -14.72 -9.23
N VAL A 964 13.55 -13.46 -9.37
CA VAL A 964 13.71 -12.51 -8.24
C VAL A 964 12.34 -12.05 -7.73
N LEU A 965 11.42 -11.69 -8.62
CA LEU A 965 10.05 -11.31 -8.25
C LEU A 965 9.33 -12.44 -7.50
N LYS A 966 9.50 -13.69 -7.99
CA LYS A 966 8.95 -14.89 -7.35
C LYS A 966 9.48 -15.10 -5.94
N ALA A 967 10.78 -14.87 -5.71
CA ALA A 967 11.39 -14.98 -4.39
C ALA A 967 10.79 -14.00 -3.36
N ILE A 968 10.42 -12.78 -3.79
CA ILE A 968 9.78 -11.79 -2.92
C ILE A 968 8.35 -12.20 -2.55
N VAL A 969 7.55 -12.63 -3.53
CA VAL A 969 6.11 -12.87 -3.31
C VAL A 969 5.78 -14.26 -2.73
N SER A 970 6.66 -15.26 -2.93
CA SER A 970 6.45 -16.65 -2.46
C SER A 970 6.21 -16.73 -0.95
N GLY A 971 5.07 -17.28 -0.55
CA GLY A 971 4.71 -17.44 0.86
C GLY A 971 4.11 -16.21 1.55
N ALA A 972 3.70 -15.19 0.80
CA ALA A 972 2.94 -14.08 1.36
C ALA A 972 1.56 -14.52 1.87
N SER A 973 1.11 -13.96 2.99
CA SER A 973 -0.17 -14.25 3.63
C SER A 973 -1.37 -13.83 2.75
N LYS A 974 -2.27 -14.77 2.47
CA LYS A 974 -3.62 -14.45 1.93
C LYS A 974 -4.58 -14.12 3.07
N ASN A 975 -4.56 -14.91 4.14
CA ASN A 975 -5.47 -14.77 5.28
C ASN A 975 -4.72 -14.80 6.61
N GLU A 976 -4.92 -13.78 7.44
CA GLU A 976 -4.34 -13.71 8.77
C GLU A 976 -4.88 -14.81 9.70
N ASN A 977 -6.18 -15.10 9.63
CA ASN A 977 -6.87 -16.15 10.39
C ASN A 977 -6.49 -17.58 10.03
N THR A 978 -5.79 -17.79 8.92
CA THR A 978 -5.38 -19.13 8.50
C THR A 978 -3.94 -19.08 8.00
N PRO A 979 -2.95 -19.27 8.90
CA PRO A 979 -1.53 -19.15 8.56
C PRO A 979 -1.03 -20.04 7.41
N SER A 980 -1.74 -21.13 7.10
CA SER A 980 -1.44 -22.02 5.97
C SER A 980 -1.93 -21.48 4.62
N LEU A 981 -2.80 -20.46 4.60
CA LEU A 981 -3.34 -19.88 3.39
C LEU A 981 -2.43 -18.74 2.90
N ILE A 982 -1.53 -19.11 1.99
CA ILE A 982 -0.49 -18.25 1.44
C ILE A 982 -0.53 -18.25 -0.10
N LEU A 983 0.19 -17.34 -0.74
CA LEU A 983 0.48 -17.43 -2.17
C LEU A 983 1.31 -18.69 -2.43
N SER A 984 0.69 -19.68 -3.09
CA SER A 984 1.30 -20.95 -3.44
C SER A 984 2.48 -20.75 -4.41
N GLY A 985 3.34 -21.74 -4.56
CA GLY A 985 4.45 -21.67 -5.55
C GLY A 985 3.96 -21.43 -6.98
N THR A 986 2.78 -21.94 -7.33
CA THR A 986 2.14 -21.74 -8.64
C THR A 986 1.56 -20.34 -8.81
N ASP A 987 0.80 -19.84 -7.83
CA ASP A 987 0.26 -18.48 -7.85
C ASP A 987 1.43 -17.46 -7.89
N SER A 988 2.45 -17.68 -7.08
CA SER A 988 3.64 -16.83 -6.98
C SER A 988 4.41 -16.76 -8.31
N SER A 989 4.54 -17.88 -9.03
CA SER A 989 5.13 -17.88 -10.37
C SER A 989 4.30 -17.04 -11.34
N THR A 990 2.98 -17.27 -11.36
CA THR A 990 2.08 -16.57 -12.28
C THR A 990 2.05 -15.06 -12.00
N VAL A 991 2.07 -14.65 -10.73
CA VAL A 991 2.16 -13.24 -10.31
C VAL A 991 3.46 -12.61 -10.79
N ALA A 992 4.60 -13.28 -10.59
CA ALA A 992 5.91 -12.80 -11.03
C ALA A 992 6.00 -12.67 -12.56
N ASP A 993 5.54 -13.68 -13.30
CA ASP A 993 5.49 -13.69 -14.76
C ASP A 993 4.60 -12.55 -15.29
N SER A 994 3.44 -12.35 -14.66
CA SER A 994 2.48 -11.32 -15.06
C SER A 994 3.01 -9.91 -14.80
N LEU A 995 3.72 -9.69 -13.68
CA LEU A 995 4.37 -8.42 -13.38
C LEU A 995 5.50 -8.10 -14.37
N ALA A 996 6.40 -9.06 -14.62
CA ALA A 996 7.50 -8.87 -15.56
C ALA A 996 6.97 -8.59 -16.99
N SER A 997 5.93 -9.32 -17.41
CA SER A 997 5.27 -9.11 -18.70
C SER A 997 4.55 -7.76 -18.76
N TYR A 998 3.91 -7.34 -17.67
CA TYR A 998 3.25 -6.05 -17.57
C TYR A 998 4.24 -4.91 -17.81
N VAL A 999 5.36 -4.89 -17.09
CA VAL A 999 6.35 -3.80 -17.24
C VAL A 999 7.09 -3.88 -18.58
N ALA A 1000 7.31 -5.07 -19.13
CA ALA A 1000 7.91 -5.21 -20.45
C ALA A 1000 7.01 -4.70 -21.59
N GLY A 1001 5.69 -4.82 -21.43
CA GLY A 1001 4.70 -4.43 -22.46
C GLY A 1001 4.05 -3.06 -22.26
N ASN A 1002 4.17 -2.44 -21.08
CA ASN A 1002 3.52 -1.17 -20.72
C ASN A 1002 4.56 -0.12 -20.28
N GLU A 1003 4.07 1.04 -19.87
CA GLU A 1003 4.89 2.08 -19.25
C GLU A 1003 5.45 1.61 -17.90
N PRO A 1004 6.70 1.97 -17.55
CA PRO A 1004 7.27 1.54 -16.28
C PRO A 1004 6.59 2.15 -15.05
N LEU A 1005 6.68 1.47 -13.92
CA LEU A 1005 6.21 1.95 -12.62
C LEU A 1005 7.11 3.12 -12.15
N MET A 1006 6.51 4.23 -11.76
CA MET A 1006 7.17 5.45 -11.29
C MET A 1006 7.20 5.57 -9.76
N ASN A 1007 6.20 5.00 -9.09
CA ASN A 1007 6.07 5.05 -7.63
C ASN A 1007 5.24 3.86 -7.12
N ARG A 1008 5.20 3.67 -5.80
CA ARG A 1008 4.55 2.48 -5.19
C ARG A 1008 3.03 2.44 -5.40
N ALA A 1009 2.38 3.57 -5.69
CA ALA A 1009 0.95 3.58 -6.01
C ALA A 1009 0.64 2.87 -7.34
N ASP A 1010 1.62 2.79 -8.26
CA ASP A 1010 1.47 2.10 -9.55
C ASP A 1010 1.33 0.58 -9.40
N LEU A 1011 1.54 0.03 -8.19
CA LEU A 1011 1.19 -1.34 -7.84
C LEU A 1011 -0.33 -1.58 -7.86
N VAL A 1012 -1.12 -0.51 -7.75
CA VAL A 1012 -2.58 -0.55 -7.64
C VAL A 1012 -3.25 0.10 -8.85
N VAL A 1013 -2.86 1.34 -9.15
CA VAL A 1013 -3.41 2.16 -10.24
C VAL A 1013 -2.44 2.21 -11.41
N ALA A 1014 -2.91 2.56 -12.61
CA ALA A 1014 -2.03 2.73 -13.76
C ALA A 1014 -1.62 4.20 -13.90
N ALA A 1015 -0.33 4.46 -14.11
CA ALA A 1015 0.20 5.81 -14.33
C ALA A 1015 -0.39 6.52 -15.57
N THR A 1016 -0.86 5.77 -16.58
CA THR A 1016 -1.29 6.33 -17.89
C THR A 1016 -2.60 5.74 -18.44
N GLY A 1017 -3.45 5.15 -17.60
CA GLY A 1017 -4.75 4.61 -18.04
C GLY A 1017 -4.70 3.28 -18.80
N ALA A 1018 -3.54 2.60 -18.82
CA ALA A 1018 -3.39 1.19 -19.21
C ALA A 1018 -4.07 0.24 -18.21
N ALA A 1019 -4.10 -1.07 -18.50
CA ALA A 1019 -4.56 -2.09 -17.53
C ALA A 1019 -3.78 -1.95 -16.23
N ASN A 1020 -4.45 -1.81 -15.09
CA ASN A 1020 -3.79 -1.57 -13.81
C ASN A 1020 -3.24 -2.86 -13.18
N LEU A 1021 -2.13 -2.75 -12.45
CA LEU A 1021 -1.38 -3.91 -11.96
C LEU A 1021 -2.15 -4.73 -10.90
N SER A 1022 -3.04 -4.12 -10.11
CA SER A 1022 -3.89 -4.87 -9.17
C SER A 1022 -4.90 -5.80 -9.89
N ALA A 1023 -5.35 -5.45 -11.09
CA ALA A 1023 -6.18 -6.34 -11.91
C ALA A 1023 -5.36 -7.51 -12.46
N VAL A 1024 -4.11 -7.25 -12.86
CA VAL A 1024 -3.16 -8.27 -13.31
C VAL A 1024 -2.88 -9.26 -12.18
N PHE A 1025 -2.52 -8.80 -10.98
CA PHE A 1025 -2.28 -9.65 -9.82
C PHE A 1025 -3.47 -10.53 -9.47
N ASN A 1026 -4.68 -9.98 -9.51
CA ASN A 1026 -5.88 -10.76 -9.26
C ASN A 1026 -6.12 -11.82 -10.33
N ALA A 1027 -5.87 -11.50 -11.61
CA ALA A 1027 -6.00 -12.46 -12.69
C ALA A 1027 -5.01 -13.65 -12.54
N SER A 1028 -3.84 -13.40 -11.94
CA SER A 1028 -2.80 -14.41 -11.67
C SER A 1028 -3.16 -15.43 -10.57
N LEU A 1029 -4.20 -15.18 -9.75
CA LEU A 1029 -4.62 -16.14 -8.73
C LEU A 1029 -5.31 -17.35 -9.38
N SER A 1030 -5.07 -18.56 -8.86
CA SER A 1030 -5.60 -19.79 -9.45
C SER A 1030 -7.10 -20.05 -9.19
N SER A 1031 -7.60 -19.73 -7.99
CA SER A 1031 -8.98 -20.03 -7.60
C SER A 1031 -9.93 -18.85 -7.83
N ALA A 1032 -11.16 -19.11 -8.28
CA ALA A 1032 -12.18 -18.06 -8.40
C ALA A 1032 -12.54 -17.44 -7.04
N ALA A 1033 -12.46 -18.23 -5.97
CA ALA A 1033 -12.70 -17.77 -4.61
C ALA A 1033 -11.65 -16.75 -4.15
N ASP A 1034 -10.37 -16.99 -4.47
CA ASP A 1034 -9.28 -16.07 -4.13
C ASP A 1034 -9.42 -14.75 -4.90
N LYS A 1035 -9.85 -14.81 -6.16
CA LYS A 1035 -10.10 -13.62 -7.01
C LYS A 1035 -11.23 -12.73 -6.51
N ALA A 1036 -12.13 -13.28 -5.73
CA ALA A 1036 -13.32 -12.60 -5.20
C ALA A 1036 -13.09 -12.08 -3.77
N ASN A 1037 -11.99 -12.45 -3.11
CA ASN A 1037 -11.65 -11.99 -1.77
C ASN A 1037 -10.60 -10.86 -1.85
N LYS A 1038 -10.97 -9.65 -1.41
CA LYS A 1038 -10.09 -8.48 -1.43
C LYS A 1038 -8.77 -8.74 -0.71
N ALA A 1039 -8.81 -9.27 0.52
CA ALA A 1039 -7.60 -9.53 1.30
C ALA A 1039 -6.64 -10.47 0.55
N TYR A 1040 -7.16 -11.43 -0.21
CA TYR A 1040 -6.33 -12.40 -0.93
C TYR A 1040 -5.77 -11.78 -2.22
N GLY A 1041 -6.58 -10.97 -2.92
CA GLY A 1041 -6.17 -10.18 -4.07
C GLY A 1041 -5.07 -9.17 -3.76
N GLU A 1042 -5.08 -8.57 -2.58
CA GLU A 1042 -4.09 -7.60 -2.12
C GLU A 1042 -2.79 -8.25 -1.59
N ALA A 1043 -2.73 -9.59 -1.47
CA ALA A 1043 -1.54 -10.27 -0.94
C ALA A 1043 -0.25 -9.95 -1.72
N SER A 1044 -0.36 -9.85 -3.05
CA SER A 1044 0.76 -9.47 -3.93
C SER A 1044 1.20 -8.02 -3.69
N VAL A 1045 0.24 -7.09 -3.52
CA VAL A 1045 0.55 -5.69 -3.23
C VAL A 1045 1.20 -5.54 -1.87
N ARG A 1046 0.71 -6.27 -0.85
CA ARG A 1046 1.34 -6.32 0.49
C ARG A 1046 2.80 -6.75 0.39
N ALA A 1047 3.10 -7.81 -0.37
CA ALA A 1047 4.46 -8.32 -0.52
C ALA A 1047 5.42 -7.36 -1.25
N PHE A 1048 4.97 -6.67 -2.29
CA PHE A 1048 5.82 -5.76 -3.08
C PHE A 1048 5.92 -4.34 -2.50
N SER A 1049 4.89 -3.86 -1.78
CA SER A 1049 4.80 -2.47 -1.34
C SER A 1049 6.02 -1.99 -0.55
N SER A 1050 6.43 -2.73 0.49
CA SER A 1050 7.56 -2.34 1.34
C SER A 1050 8.93 -2.57 0.70
N THR A 1051 9.03 -3.52 -0.24
CA THR A 1051 10.29 -3.92 -0.87
C THR A 1051 10.60 -3.17 -2.16
N ALA A 1052 9.66 -2.43 -2.75
CA ALA A 1052 9.85 -1.74 -4.02
C ALA A 1052 10.68 -0.44 -3.91
N ASN A 1053 11.63 -0.26 -4.83
CA ASN A 1053 12.35 0.98 -5.10
C ASN A 1053 12.13 1.41 -6.56
N LEU A 1054 11.44 2.52 -6.76
CA LEU A 1054 11.11 3.08 -8.08
C LEU A 1054 11.68 4.49 -8.29
N ARG A 1055 12.52 4.95 -7.34
CA ARG A 1055 13.06 6.31 -7.26
C ARG A 1055 14.57 6.38 -7.50
N THR A 1056 15.32 5.41 -6.99
CA THR A 1056 16.79 5.47 -6.98
C THR A 1056 17.37 4.50 -8.01
N TRP A 1057 18.21 5.01 -8.92
CA TRP A 1057 18.94 4.20 -9.89
C TRP A 1057 20.11 3.52 -9.20
N ASN A 1058 20.16 2.20 -9.23
CA ASN A 1058 21.26 1.41 -8.67
C ASN A 1058 21.96 0.68 -9.81
N LEU A 1059 23.16 1.10 -10.14
CA LEU A 1059 23.85 0.67 -11.36
C LEU A 1059 25.22 0.08 -11.05
N LEU A 1060 25.57 -1.00 -11.74
CA LEU A 1060 26.96 -1.47 -11.87
C LEU A 1060 27.49 -1.07 -13.24
N ILE A 1061 28.57 -0.30 -13.25
CA ILE A 1061 29.27 0.16 -14.44
C ILE A 1061 30.57 -0.64 -14.56
N ASP A 1062 30.64 -1.54 -15.54
CA ASP A 1062 31.81 -2.35 -15.86
C ASP A 1062 32.59 -1.68 -16.98
N VAL A 1063 33.81 -1.19 -16.68
CA VAL A 1063 34.66 -0.47 -17.62
C VAL A 1063 35.97 -1.23 -17.83
N ILE A 1064 36.35 -1.44 -19.09
CA ILE A 1064 37.70 -1.88 -19.47
C ILE A 1064 38.37 -0.71 -20.19
N ALA A 1065 39.49 -0.25 -19.64
CA ALA A 1065 40.28 0.86 -20.17
C ALA A 1065 41.67 0.39 -20.60
N GLN A 1066 42.13 0.88 -21.74
CA GLN A 1066 43.43 0.57 -22.33
C GLN A 1066 44.20 1.87 -22.60
N SER A 1067 45.43 1.93 -22.11
CA SER A 1067 46.39 2.97 -22.48
C SER A 1067 47.18 2.54 -23.71
N GLY A 1068 47.54 3.51 -24.56
CA GLY A 1068 48.28 3.21 -25.77
C GLY A 1068 48.23 4.35 -26.79
N ARG A 1069 48.51 4.02 -28.05
CA ARG A 1069 48.58 4.99 -29.15
C ARG A 1069 48.33 4.34 -30.49
N MET A 1070 47.97 5.13 -31.49
CA MET A 1070 47.92 4.65 -32.87
C MET A 1070 49.33 4.34 -33.40
N ALA A 1071 49.51 3.15 -33.99
CA ALA A 1071 50.79 2.73 -34.54
C ALA A 1071 51.27 3.65 -35.69
N PRO A 1072 52.60 3.80 -35.88
CA PRO A 1072 53.14 4.47 -37.06
C PRO A 1072 52.65 3.77 -38.33
N GLY A 1073 51.91 4.48 -39.18
CA GLY A 1073 51.34 3.90 -40.41
C GLY A 1073 49.96 3.25 -40.27
N ALA A 1074 49.29 3.35 -39.11
CA ALA A 1074 47.91 2.86 -38.95
C ALA A 1074 47.00 3.39 -40.07
N LYS A 1075 46.23 2.47 -40.68
CA LYS A 1075 45.27 2.73 -41.77
C LYS A 1075 43.80 2.62 -41.33
N SER A 1076 43.57 2.13 -40.13
CA SER A 1076 42.27 1.93 -39.48
C SER A 1076 42.44 2.04 -37.97
N LEU A 1077 41.32 2.11 -37.25
CA LEU A 1077 41.26 2.13 -35.79
C LEU A 1077 41.83 0.86 -35.14
N GLY A 1078 41.81 -0.28 -35.86
CA GLY A 1078 42.50 -1.52 -35.44
C GLY A 1078 44.02 -1.36 -35.30
N GLY A 1079 44.61 -0.31 -35.88
CA GLY A 1079 46.01 0.07 -35.71
C GLY A 1079 46.40 0.63 -34.33
N PHE A 1080 45.51 0.59 -33.34
CA PHE A 1080 45.82 0.98 -31.96
C PHE A 1080 46.75 -0.05 -31.29
N LEU A 1081 47.86 0.43 -30.71
CA LEU A 1081 48.82 -0.37 -29.96
C LEU A 1081 48.51 -0.27 -28.46
N VAL A 1082 48.14 -1.39 -27.85
CA VAL A 1082 47.81 -1.46 -26.41
C VAL A 1082 49.09 -1.59 -25.59
N GLU A 1083 49.32 -0.66 -24.67
CA GLU A 1083 50.51 -0.61 -23.81
C GLU A 1083 50.19 -0.97 -22.34
N GLY A 1084 48.98 -0.66 -21.87
CA GLY A 1084 48.46 -1.05 -20.54
C GLY A 1084 46.95 -1.25 -20.55
N GLU A 1085 46.42 -1.95 -19.55
CA GLU A 1085 44.98 -2.22 -19.42
C GLU A 1085 44.56 -2.32 -17.95
N ARG A 1086 43.37 -1.80 -17.63
CA ARG A 1086 42.72 -1.88 -16.32
C ARG A 1086 41.22 -2.11 -16.47
N ARG A 1087 40.61 -2.75 -15.47
CA ARG A 1087 39.17 -2.98 -15.41
C ARG A 1087 38.61 -2.58 -14.05
N PHE A 1088 37.46 -1.91 -14.06
CA PHE A 1088 36.79 -1.42 -12.87
C PHE A 1088 35.31 -1.77 -12.88
N TRP A 1089 34.77 -2.11 -11.70
CA TRP A 1089 33.33 -2.16 -11.46
C TRP A 1089 32.97 -1.02 -10.51
N LEU A 1090 32.18 -0.06 -10.97
CA LEU A 1090 31.65 1.01 -10.14
C LEU A 1090 30.18 0.72 -9.85
N HIS A 1091 29.87 0.52 -8.59
CA HIS A 1091 28.52 0.46 -8.06
C HIS A 1091 28.10 1.89 -7.68
N ILE A 1092 26.96 2.36 -8.17
CA ILE A 1092 26.51 3.74 -7.94
C ILE A 1092 25.01 3.79 -7.72
N ALA A 1093 24.59 4.56 -6.72
CA ALA A 1093 23.20 4.87 -6.43
C ALA A 1093 22.94 6.36 -6.71
N ILE A 1094 21.99 6.67 -7.59
CA ILE A 1094 21.63 8.05 -7.95
C ILE A 1094 20.15 8.27 -7.67
N ASP A 1095 19.81 9.28 -6.86
CA ASP A 1095 18.42 9.68 -6.67
C ASP A 1095 17.90 10.40 -7.93
N ARG A 1096 16.92 9.81 -8.61
CA ARG A 1096 16.40 10.33 -9.88
C ARG A 1096 15.81 11.73 -9.77
N TYR A 1097 15.29 12.10 -8.60
CA TYR A 1097 14.58 13.37 -8.40
C TYR A 1097 15.51 14.50 -7.94
N THR A 1098 16.64 14.20 -7.31
CA THR A 1098 17.59 15.23 -6.87
C THR A 1098 18.88 15.25 -7.70
N GLY A 1099 19.15 14.21 -8.49
CA GLY A 1099 20.40 14.05 -9.23
C GLY A 1099 21.62 13.83 -8.33
N LYS A 1100 21.42 13.59 -7.03
CA LYS A 1100 22.50 13.36 -6.08
C LYS A 1100 22.95 11.90 -6.15
N VAL A 1101 24.26 11.69 -6.15
CA VAL A 1101 24.86 10.38 -5.88
C VAL A 1101 24.70 10.09 -4.39
N VAL A 1102 23.89 9.08 -4.09
CA VAL A 1102 23.48 8.69 -2.73
C VAL A 1102 24.55 7.83 -2.06
N ASP A 1103 25.14 6.91 -2.83
CA ASP A 1103 26.22 6.02 -2.42
C ASP A 1103 27.00 5.57 -3.66
N GLN A 1104 28.27 5.22 -3.49
CA GLN A 1104 29.08 4.66 -4.56
C GLN A 1104 30.20 3.77 -4.01
N GLN A 1105 30.57 2.75 -4.76
CA GLN A 1105 31.64 1.84 -4.41
C GLN A 1105 32.41 1.40 -5.65
N LEU A 1106 33.73 1.58 -5.62
CA LEU A 1106 34.62 1.21 -6.72
C LEU A 1106 35.38 -0.08 -6.41
N GLU A 1107 35.40 -0.99 -7.37
CA GLU A 1107 36.17 -2.23 -7.33
C GLU A 1107 37.20 -2.26 -8.46
N SER A 1108 38.47 -2.50 -8.12
CA SER A 1108 39.48 -2.86 -9.11
C SER A 1108 39.38 -4.35 -9.42
N VAL A 1109 39.30 -4.71 -10.70
CA VAL A 1109 39.13 -6.09 -11.15
C VAL A 1109 40.47 -6.62 -11.65
N TYR A 1110 41.01 -7.61 -10.94
CA TYR A 1110 42.28 -8.25 -11.29
C TYR A 1110 42.04 -9.52 -12.10
N GLU A 1111 42.73 -9.67 -13.23
CA GLU A 1111 42.56 -10.76 -14.20
C GLU A 1111 43.88 -11.46 -14.52
#